data_AF-A0A2D6MPY5-F1
#
_entry.id   AF-A0A2D6MPY5-F1
#
_cell.length_a   1.000
_cell.length_b   1.000
_cell.length_c   1.000
_cell.angle_alpha   90.00
_cell.angle_beta   90.00
_cell.angle_gamma   90.00
#
_symmetry.space_group_name_H-M   'P 1'
#
loop_
_entity.id
_entity.type
_entity.pdbx_description
1 polymer ?
#
loop_
_entity_poly.entity_id
_entity_poly.type
_entity_poly.pdbx_seq_one_letter_code
_entity_poly.pdbx_strand_id
1 'polypeptide(L)'
;MRTAICLAALALAVLAQDPVPAPKGALLLFDGAKTDGWVHRGNGKPCAWKVVDGALVVTPGTSDIVSKRNFNDATLHLEFWLPKSPPGTGWQGRSNSGVYLQGRYEIQILDSYGVKELRTGDCGSIYGQKVPDRNAARPPETWQTYDIDFKAPRFKDGKRIAKARVTVRWNGVLVHDDVAIDGGTTANAGGDPATPGPVLLQNHGNQVRYRNVWVAEKTRVPAASALTLPKIFADHMVLQRDHPVPVWGKGAMAGKDVVVQVAGKEARAKAGRDGKWKVALPKLEAGGPHELIISSGAARAVFTDVLIGEVWVCSGQSNMRMRVDRSNDAKAEVAAARHPRIRLATVPNRPLDAPATDAEVKWEVCTSDTVGPFSAVAYYFGRHLQEHLDVPVGLVMTSVGGTPVEAWTPIEVLRDDPSMELFERQLANNARLWRNRLSDWQDKAKVAAAEGRPAPKKPRRPRIRRQHRPALLWNGMVAPLVPFAMRGVIWYQGERNTRQPLHYERLFKLQINTWRKRWNQGDFPFLFVQLANFQRRHESPTNSAWAWVRGAQRGALELPATGMAVTIDIGDAKDIHPRNKQAVGRRLGLLARRLVHGHEVVDAGPTLVKNKIDGARIVLEFENGDGMKPREGDTLVGFAIAGADREFVWADARIDGSTISVSHPAVKDPVAVRYAWADNPACNLVNAAGLPASPFRTDDWK
;
A
#
# COMPACT_ATOMS: atom_id res chain seq x y z
N MET A 1 -28.37 37.92 -78.82
CA MET A 1 -28.62 36.47 -78.66
C MET A 1 -28.00 36.02 -77.35
N ARG A 2 -28.70 35.15 -76.61
CA ARG A 2 -28.33 34.41 -75.38
C ARG A 2 -28.86 34.97 -74.06
N THR A 3 -30.14 34.67 -73.89
CA THR A 3 -30.94 34.60 -72.67
C THR A 3 -30.61 33.31 -71.89
N ALA A 4 -30.69 33.41 -70.55
CA ALA A 4 -31.00 32.41 -69.51
C ALA A 4 -30.94 30.90 -69.85
N ILE A 5 -30.23 30.14 -69.00
CA ILE A 5 -30.64 28.87 -68.35
C ILE A 5 -29.52 28.49 -67.37
N CYS A 6 -29.80 28.52 -66.07
CA CYS A 6 -29.26 27.59 -65.06
C CYS A 6 -29.99 27.85 -63.73
N LEU A 7 -31.31 27.73 -63.78
CA LEU A 7 -32.22 27.68 -62.63
C LEU A 7 -32.96 26.35 -62.74
N ALA A 8 -32.21 25.24 -62.68
CA ALA A 8 -32.73 23.87 -62.73
C ALA A 8 -31.66 22.86 -62.26
N ALA A 9 -31.26 22.95 -60.99
CA ALA A 9 -30.61 21.84 -60.28
C ALA A 9 -30.94 21.85 -58.77
N LEU A 10 -32.08 22.46 -58.41
CA LEU A 10 -32.64 22.47 -57.06
C LEU A 10 -34.01 21.77 -57.07
N ALA A 11 -34.03 20.54 -57.58
CA ALA A 11 -35.12 19.59 -57.44
C ALA A 11 -34.54 18.20 -57.74
N LEU A 12 -34.83 17.21 -56.88
CA LEU A 12 -34.28 15.84 -56.84
C LEU A 12 -32.92 15.65 -56.14
N ALA A 13 -32.81 16.11 -54.89
CA ALA A 13 -31.97 15.45 -53.89
C ALA A 13 -32.69 15.48 -52.54
N VAL A 14 -33.87 14.85 -52.49
CA VAL A 14 -34.60 14.63 -51.25
C VAL A 14 -34.85 13.12 -51.18
N LEU A 15 -34.25 12.50 -50.14
CA LEU A 15 -34.54 11.17 -49.58
C LEU A 15 -33.75 9.96 -50.11
N ALA A 16 -32.43 10.00 -49.96
CA ALA A 16 -31.73 8.85 -49.38
C ALA A 16 -30.85 9.41 -48.25
N GLN A 17 -31.32 9.32 -47.00
CA GLN A 17 -30.38 9.46 -45.89
C GLN A 17 -29.51 8.21 -45.93
N ASP A 18 -28.23 8.41 -46.24
CA ASP A 18 -27.23 7.37 -46.07
C ASP A 18 -27.29 6.89 -44.60
N PRO A 19 -27.19 5.56 -44.36
CA PRO A 19 -27.27 5.03 -43.01
C PRO A 19 -26.23 5.68 -42.09
N VAL A 20 -26.60 6.01 -40.85
CA VAL A 20 -25.64 6.55 -39.88
C VAL A 20 -24.62 5.45 -39.56
N PRO A 21 -23.34 5.58 -39.96
CA PRO A 21 -22.40 4.49 -39.80
C PRO A 21 -22.21 4.17 -38.32
N ALA A 22 -22.15 2.88 -38.00
CA ALA A 22 -21.88 2.43 -36.64
C ALA A 22 -20.55 3.00 -36.13
N PRO A 23 -20.50 3.58 -34.92
CA PRO A 23 -19.25 4.10 -34.38
C PRO A 23 -18.25 2.95 -34.14
N LYS A 24 -16.95 3.28 -34.17
CA LYS A 24 -15.88 2.30 -33.94
C LYS A 24 -16.09 1.56 -32.62
N GLY A 25 -16.22 0.23 -32.68
CA GLY A 25 -16.42 -0.63 -31.51
C GLY A 25 -17.89 -0.93 -31.16
N ALA A 26 -18.86 -0.36 -31.88
CA ALA A 26 -20.25 -0.80 -31.78
C ALA A 26 -20.42 -2.22 -32.32
N LEU A 27 -21.32 -2.98 -31.70
CA LEU A 27 -21.75 -4.27 -32.22
C LEU A 27 -22.83 -4.06 -33.28
N LEU A 28 -22.56 -4.51 -34.50
CA LEU A 28 -23.59 -4.65 -35.52
C LEU A 28 -24.50 -5.82 -35.14
N LEU A 29 -25.76 -5.52 -34.81
CA LEU A 29 -26.80 -6.55 -34.66
C LEU A 29 -27.36 -6.96 -36.02
N PHE A 30 -27.34 -6.07 -37.01
CA PHE A 30 -27.68 -6.38 -38.39
C PHE A 30 -26.88 -5.49 -39.33
N ASP A 31 -26.08 -6.12 -40.19
CA ASP A 31 -25.13 -5.50 -41.12
C ASP A 31 -25.68 -5.38 -42.56
N GLY A 32 -26.93 -5.78 -42.77
CA GLY A 32 -27.56 -5.83 -44.09
C GLY A 32 -27.45 -7.17 -44.82
N ALA A 33 -26.70 -8.14 -44.30
CA ALA A 33 -26.47 -9.41 -44.98
C ALA A 33 -27.03 -10.62 -44.24
N LYS A 34 -26.81 -10.73 -42.92
CA LYS A 34 -27.11 -11.96 -42.16
C LYS A 34 -27.94 -11.71 -40.91
N THR A 35 -28.75 -12.69 -40.54
CA THR A 35 -29.59 -12.65 -39.33
C THR A 35 -28.95 -13.37 -38.13
N ASP A 36 -27.67 -13.71 -38.22
CA ASP A 36 -26.95 -14.53 -37.24
C ASP A 36 -26.93 -13.93 -35.82
N GLY A 37 -27.11 -12.61 -35.69
CA GLY A 37 -27.22 -11.92 -34.41
C GLY A 37 -28.54 -12.14 -33.67
N TRP A 38 -29.53 -12.80 -34.29
CA TRP A 38 -30.90 -12.89 -33.81
C TRP A 38 -31.40 -14.34 -33.68
N VAL A 39 -32.32 -14.54 -32.74
CA VAL A 39 -33.10 -15.78 -32.57
C VAL A 39 -34.55 -15.45 -32.29
N HIS A 40 -35.45 -16.37 -32.60
CA HIS A 40 -36.86 -16.23 -32.24
C HIS A 40 -37.05 -16.28 -30.72
N ARG A 41 -37.78 -15.31 -30.19
CA ARG A 41 -38.06 -15.18 -28.75
C ARG A 41 -38.76 -16.43 -28.19
N GLY A 42 -39.75 -16.96 -28.90
CA GLY A 42 -40.61 -18.03 -28.37
C GLY A 42 -39.94 -19.40 -28.23
N ASN A 43 -38.88 -19.68 -29.00
CA ASN A 43 -38.28 -21.02 -29.06
C ASN A 43 -36.76 -21.05 -29.25
N GLY A 44 -36.09 -19.88 -29.32
CA GLY A 44 -34.65 -19.77 -29.53
C GLY A 44 -34.15 -20.23 -30.90
N LYS A 45 -35.02 -20.60 -31.84
CA LYS A 45 -34.63 -21.03 -33.19
C LYS A 45 -34.00 -19.87 -33.96
N PRO A 46 -33.17 -20.14 -34.98
CA PRO A 46 -32.64 -19.09 -35.86
C PRO A 46 -33.74 -18.17 -36.39
N CYS A 47 -33.40 -16.89 -36.56
CA CYS A 47 -34.31 -15.88 -37.09
C CYS A 47 -34.81 -16.26 -38.49
N ALA A 48 -36.12 -16.43 -38.65
CA ALA A 48 -36.77 -16.72 -39.92
C ALA A 48 -37.29 -15.46 -40.65
N TRP A 49 -36.95 -14.26 -40.16
CA TRP A 49 -37.21 -13.02 -40.91
C TRP A 49 -36.29 -12.95 -42.12
N LYS A 50 -36.79 -12.36 -43.21
CA LYS A 50 -36.09 -12.36 -44.51
C LYS A 50 -35.19 -11.14 -44.63
N VAL A 51 -34.05 -11.29 -45.31
CA VAL A 51 -33.24 -10.16 -45.75
C VAL A 51 -33.62 -9.83 -47.20
N VAL A 52 -34.10 -8.61 -47.44
CA VAL A 52 -34.48 -8.10 -48.76
C VAL A 52 -33.85 -6.72 -48.95
N ASP A 53 -33.08 -6.54 -50.02
CA ASP A 53 -32.41 -5.27 -50.36
C ASP A 53 -31.61 -4.65 -49.20
N GLY A 54 -30.87 -5.47 -48.47
CA GLY A 54 -30.06 -5.03 -47.33
C GLY A 54 -30.86 -4.72 -46.06
N ALA A 55 -32.16 -5.02 -46.03
CA ALA A 55 -33.03 -4.80 -44.88
C ALA A 55 -33.58 -6.11 -44.32
N LEU A 56 -33.63 -6.21 -42.99
CA LEU A 56 -34.28 -7.28 -42.25
C LEU A 56 -35.79 -7.03 -42.19
N VAL A 57 -36.57 -7.86 -42.89
CA VAL A 57 -38.01 -7.70 -43.08
C VAL A 57 -38.77 -8.66 -42.15
N VAL A 58 -39.63 -8.09 -41.31
CA VAL A 58 -40.58 -8.84 -40.49
C VAL A 58 -41.35 -9.81 -41.37
N THR A 59 -41.35 -11.09 -41.01
CA THR A 59 -42.08 -12.14 -41.72
C THR A 59 -43.36 -12.48 -40.95
N PRO A 60 -44.54 -12.09 -41.45
CA PRO A 60 -45.82 -12.38 -40.78
C PRO A 60 -45.98 -13.88 -40.50
N GLY A 61 -46.62 -14.22 -39.39
CA GLY A 61 -46.80 -15.61 -38.94
C GLY A 61 -45.59 -16.23 -38.23
N THR A 62 -44.50 -15.49 -38.03
CA THR A 62 -43.34 -15.91 -37.22
C THR A 62 -43.32 -15.24 -35.84
N SER A 63 -42.45 -15.67 -34.92
CA SER A 63 -42.30 -15.04 -33.59
C SER A 63 -41.50 -13.73 -33.66
N ASP A 64 -41.59 -12.90 -32.62
CA ASP A 64 -40.62 -11.85 -32.33
C ASP A 64 -39.18 -12.38 -32.42
N ILE A 65 -38.23 -11.48 -32.62
CA ILE A 65 -36.81 -11.82 -32.58
C ILE A 65 -36.12 -11.06 -31.45
N VAL A 66 -35.16 -11.72 -30.81
CA VAL A 66 -34.29 -11.14 -29.80
C VAL A 66 -32.83 -11.29 -30.23
N SER A 67 -32.01 -10.32 -29.88
CA SER A 67 -30.56 -10.43 -30.07
C SER A 67 -30.02 -11.58 -29.22
N LYS A 68 -29.09 -12.35 -29.77
CA LYS A 68 -28.39 -13.41 -29.01
C LYS A 68 -27.59 -12.85 -27.84
N ARG A 69 -27.15 -11.60 -27.94
CA ARG A 69 -26.38 -10.90 -26.90
C ARG A 69 -27.31 -10.08 -26.02
N ASN A 70 -26.98 -10.03 -24.73
CA ASN A 70 -27.66 -9.20 -23.73
C ASN A 70 -26.84 -7.94 -23.45
N PHE A 71 -27.53 -6.84 -23.12
CA PHE A 71 -26.96 -5.51 -22.95
C PHE A 71 -27.40 -4.87 -21.63
N ASN A 72 -26.54 -4.01 -21.08
CA ASN A 72 -26.84 -3.17 -19.93
C ASN A 72 -27.11 -1.72 -20.41
N ASP A 73 -26.39 -0.72 -19.90
CA ASP A 73 -26.41 0.62 -20.47
C ASP A 73 -25.86 0.60 -21.91
N ALA A 74 -26.56 1.23 -22.84
CA ALA A 74 -26.19 1.20 -24.24
C ALA A 74 -26.75 2.41 -25.00
N THR A 75 -26.09 2.75 -26.09
CA THR A 75 -26.72 3.47 -27.21
C THR A 75 -27.12 2.43 -28.25
N LEU A 76 -28.41 2.37 -28.58
CA LEU A 76 -28.96 1.56 -29.66
C LEU A 76 -29.33 2.49 -30.81
N HIS A 77 -28.86 2.14 -32.00
CA HIS A 77 -29.33 2.73 -33.25
C HIS A 77 -30.06 1.68 -34.07
N LEU A 78 -31.15 2.10 -34.70
CA LEU A 78 -31.81 1.33 -35.73
C LEU A 78 -32.50 2.28 -36.72
N GLU A 79 -32.58 1.81 -37.95
CA GLU A 79 -33.43 2.41 -38.95
C GLU A 79 -34.59 1.47 -39.24
N PHE A 80 -35.79 2.03 -39.38
CA PHE A 80 -36.99 1.28 -39.67
C PHE A 80 -37.78 1.89 -40.81
N TRP A 81 -38.40 1.03 -41.60
CA TRP A 81 -39.24 1.40 -42.73
C TRP A 81 -40.62 0.79 -42.55
N LEU A 82 -41.64 1.60 -42.75
CA LEU A 82 -43.03 1.22 -42.52
C LEU A 82 -43.74 1.03 -43.86
N PRO A 83 -44.38 -0.12 -44.11
CA PRO A 83 -45.25 -0.26 -45.28
C PRO A 83 -46.43 0.72 -45.16
N LYS A 84 -46.99 1.13 -46.30
CA LYS A 84 -48.25 1.87 -46.30
C LYS A 84 -49.38 0.92 -45.86
N SER A 85 -50.11 1.32 -44.83
CA SER A 85 -51.27 0.54 -44.36
C SER A 85 -52.48 0.75 -45.28
N PRO A 86 -53.33 -0.28 -45.51
CA PRO A 86 -54.58 -0.11 -46.25
C PRO A 86 -55.48 0.97 -45.65
N PRO A 87 -56.28 1.69 -46.47
CA PRO A 87 -57.30 2.59 -45.96
C PRO A 87 -58.23 1.86 -44.97
N GLY A 88 -58.63 2.54 -43.89
CA GLY A 88 -59.49 1.96 -42.85
C GLY A 88 -58.78 1.06 -41.83
N THR A 89 -57.46 0.87 -41.93
CA THR A 89 -56.68 0.14 -40.91
C THR A 89 -56.83 0.79 -39.54
N GLY A 90 -57.27 0.00 -38.55
CA GLY A 90 -57.43 0.45 -37.17
C GLY A 90 -56.13 0.95 -36.56
N TRP A 91 -56.23 1.81 -35.52
CA TRP A 91 -55.10 2.57 -34.98
C TRP A 91 -53.80 1.76 -34.75
N GLN A 92 -53.87 0.69 -33.95
CA GLN A 92 -52.75 -0.20 -33.64
C GLN A 92 -52.44 -1.22 -34.74
N GLY A 93 -53.22 -1.24 -35.83
CA GLY A 93 -52.95 -2.06 -37.01
C GLY A 93 -51.99 -1.37 -37.99
N ARG A 94 -51.73 -0.06 -37.84
CA ARG A 94 -50.99 0.73 -38.82
C ARG A 94 -49.48 0.48 -38.75
N SER A 95 -49.00 -0.53 -39.45
CA SER A 95 -47.57 -0.86 -39.57
C SER A 95 -46.88 -1.04 -38.21
N ASN A 96 -47.60 -1.64 -37.26
CA ASN A 96 -47.17 -1.82 -35.89
C ASN A 96 -45.98 -2.78 -35.78
N SER A 97 -45.04 -2.39 -34.94
CA SER A 97 -43.93 -3.19 -34.41
C SER A 97 -43.40 -2.46 -33.16
N GLY A 98 -42.24 -2.83 -32.65
CA GLY A 98 -41.65 -2.18 -31.48
C GLY A 98 -40.22 -2.63 -31.25
N VAL A 99 -39.44 -1.77 -30.61
CA VAL A 99 -38.10 -2.10 -30.15
C VAL A 99 -38.06 -2.10 -28.63
N TYR A 100 -37.72 -3.23 -28.03
CA TYR A 100 -37.68 -3.34 -26.57
C TYR A 100 -36.25 -3.38 -26.07
N LEU A 101 -35.94 -2.46 -25.17
CA LEU A 101 -34.67 -2.36 -24.48
C LEU A 101 -34.64 -3.40 -23.36
N GLN A 102 -33.59 -4.23 -23.32
CA GLN A 102 -33.48 -5.42 -22.47
C GLN A 102 -34.65 -6.42 -22.64
N GLY A 103 -35.36 -6.36 -23.77
CA GLY A 103 -36.58 -7.12 -24.00
C GLY A 103 -37.75 -6.65 -23.13
N ARG A 104 -37.61 -5.55 -22.38
CA ARG A 104 -38.53 -5.12 -21.31
C ARG A 104 -39.24 -3.81 -21.59
N TYR A 105 -38.57 -2.87 -22.23
CA TYR A 105 -39.03 -1.49 -22.32
C TYR A 105 -39.20 -1.09 -23.78
N GLU A 106 -40.43 -1.10 -24.27
CA GLU A 106 -40.77 -0.79 -25.65
C GLU A 106 -40.70 0.71 -25.95
N ILE A 107 -39.93 1.05 -26.96
CA ILE A 107 -40.11 2.27 -27.75
C ILE A 107 -40.94 1.90 -28.97
N GLN A 108 -42.13 2.48 -29.06
CA GLN A 108 -43.16 2.07 -30.02
C GLN A 108 -42.76 2.37 -31.47
N ILE A 109 -43.11 1.47 -32.39
CA ILE A 109 -42.99 1.68 -33.85
C ILE A 109 -44.38 1.55 -34.48
N LEU A 110 -44.88 2.64 -35.05
CA LEU A 110 -46.19 2.70 -35.68
C LEU A 110 -46.18 3.74 -36.81
N ASP A 111 -47.08 3.61 -37.79
CA ASP A 111 -47.34 4.73 -38.69
C ASP A 111 -48.14 5.82 -37.96
N SER A 112 -47.43 6.87 -37.54
CA SER A 112 -47.98 8.07 -36.90
C SER A 112 -47.80 9.33 -37.75
N TYR A 113 -47.53 9.19 -39.06
CA TYR A 113 -47.41 10.35 -39.94
C TYR A 113 -48.73 11.14 -40.02
N GLY A 114 -48.64 12.47 -39.86
CA GLY A 114 -49.81 13.35 -39.87
C GLY A 114 -50.74 13.24 -38.65
N VAL A 115 -50.40 12.42 -37.64
CA VAL A 115 -51.16 12.36 -36.39
C VAL A 115 -50.93 13.64 -35.59
N LYS A 116 -52.01 14.40 -35.35
CA LYS A 116 -51.96 15.68 -34.63
C LYS A 116 -51.80 15.51 -33.11
N GLU A 117 -52.50 14.54 -32.54
CA GLU A 117 -52.49 14.25 -31.10
C GLU A 117 -52.01 12.82 -30.87
N LEU A 118 -50.79 12.70 -30.34
CA LEU A 118 -50.16 11.42 -30.07
C LEU A 118 -50.70 10.80 -28.78
N ARG A 119 -50.87 9.48 -28.79
CA ARG A 119 -51.23 8.67 -27.62
C ARG A 119 -50.06 7.79 -27.20
N THR A 120 -50.16 7.18 -26.02
CA THR A 120 -49.09 6.34 -25.45
C THR A 120 -48.82 5.05 -26.24
N GLY A 121 -49.57 4.78 -27.31
CA GLY A 121 -49.32 3.71 -28.27
C GLY A 121 -48.94 4.19 -29.67
N ASP A 122 -48.71 5.49 -29.89
CA ASP A 122 -48.21 6.03 -31.16
C ASP A 122 -46.67 5.96 -31.25
N CYS A 123 -46.13 6.06 -32.46
CA CYS A 123 -44.70 5.90 -32.73
C CYS A 123 -43.85 6.83 -31.86
N GLY A 124 -42.80 6.28 -31.27
CA GLY A 124 -41.87 7.00 -30.41
C GLY A 124 -42.29 7.03 -28.95
N SER A 125 -43.48 6.54 -28.59
CA SER A 125 -43.90 6.46 -27.19
C SER A 125 -43.04 5.45 -26.42
N ILE A 126 -42.88 5.71 -25.11
CA ILE A 126 -42.60 4.64 -24.15
C ILE A 126 -43.94 3.95 -23.94
N TYR A 127 -44.12 2.76 -24.53
CA TYR A 127 -45.44 2.20 -24.78
C TYR A 127 -46.30 2.11 -23.51
N GLY A 128 -47.51 2.67 -23.56
CA GLY A 128 -48.46 2.71 -22.45
C GLY A 128 -48.08 3.66 -21.29
N GLN A 129 -46.91 4.30 -21.34
CA GLN A 129 -46.38 5.10 -20.21
C GLN A 129 -46.22 6.59 -20.56
N LYS A 130 -45.56 6.93 -21.68
CA LYS A 130 -45.31 8.33 -22.06
C LYS A 130 -45.40 8.54 -23.56
N VAL A 131 -46.21 9.52 -23.97
CA VAL A 131 -46.22 10.05 -25.34
C VAL A 131 -44.88 10.71 -25.69
N PRO A 132 -44.40 10.64 -26.94
CA PRO A 132 -43.22 11.41 -27.33
C PRO A 132 -43.54 12.90 -27.29
N ASP A 133 -42.56 13.72 -26.89
CA ASP A 133 -42.74 15.17 -26.74
C ASP A 133 -43.01 15.87 -28.09
N ARG A 134 -42.67 15.23 -29.22
CA ARG A 134 -42.90 15.71 -30.58
C ARG A 134 -43.20 14.56 -31.53
N ASN A 135 -44.09 14.79 -32.51
CA ASN A 135 -44.24 13.89 -33.65
C ASN A 135 -43.15 14.17 -34.67
N ALA A 136 -42.20 13.25 -34.84
CA ALA A 136 -41.13 13.35 -35.81
C ALA A 136 -41.30 12.37 -36.98
N ALA A 137 -42.53 11.86 -37.19
CA ALA A 137 -42.82 10.90 -38.25
C ALA A 137 -42.52 11.43 -39.63
N ARG A 138 -41.96 10.55 -40.45
CA ARG A 138 -41.95 10.68 -41.92
C ARG A 138 -43.12 9.89 -42.52
N PRO A 139 -43.54 10.19 -43.75
CA PRO A 139 -44.55 9.39 -44.44
C PRO A 139 -44.17 7.90 -44.45
N PRO A 140 -45.17 6.99 -44.50
CA PRO A 140 -44.91 5.59 -44.84
C PRO A 140 -44.07 5.48 -46.11
N GLU A 141 -43.43 4.32 -46.25
CA GLU A 141 -42.53 4.04 -47.36
C GLU A 141 -41.24 4.89 -47.36
N THR A 142 -40.96 5.57 -46.24
CA THR A 142 -39.72 6.30 -45.99
C THR A 142 -38.99 5.71 -44.78
N TRP A 143 -37.65 5.65 -44.84
CA TRP A 143 -36.84 5.24 -43.69
C TRP A 143 -36.89 6.28 -42.56
N GLN A 144 -37.03 5.76 -41.36
CA GLN A 144 -37.01 6.49 -40.10
C GLN A 144 -35.86 6.01 -39.22
N THR A 145 -35.35 6.85 -38.33
CA THR A 145 -34.25 6.49 -37.42
C THR A 145 -34.65 6.60 -35.97
N TYR A 146 -34.14 5.68 -35.15
CA TYR A 146 -34.06 5.83 -33.70
C TYR A 146 -32.61 5.81 -33.24
N ASP A 147 -32.23 6.83 -32.48
CA ASP A 147 -31.05 6.82 -31.62
C ASP A 147 -31.53 6.82 -30.17
N ILE A 148 -31.30 5.70 -29.47
CA ILE A 148 -31.81 5.46 -28.13
C ILE A 148 -30.65 5.30 -27.17
N ASP A 149 -30.51 6.26 -26.27
CA ASP A 149 -29.61 6.18 -25.13
C ASP A 149 -30.35 5.58 -23.94
N PHE A 150 -30.01 4.32 -23.62
CA PHE A 150 -30.63 3.55 -22.56
C PHE A 150 -29.72 3.42 -21.34
N LYS A 151 -30.28 3.68 -20.16
CA LYS A 151 -29.70 3.39 -18.85
C LYS A 151 -30.55 2.31 -18.18
N ALA A 152 -29.96 1.15 -17.89
CA ALA A 152 -30.68 0.06 -17.27
C ALA A 152 -31.06 0.40 -15.81
N PRO A 153 -32.07 -0.25 -15.22
CA PRO A 153 -32.38 -0.05 -13.80
C PRO A 153 -31.20 -0.47 -12.92
N ARG A 154 -31.14 0.05 -11.69
CA ARG A 154 -30.09 -0.27 -10.71
C ARG A 154 -30.68 -0.95 -9.51
N PHE A 155 -29.96 -1.94 -8.99
CA PHE A 155 -30.34 -2.73 -7.82
C PHE A 155 -29.20 -2.75 -6.81
N LYS A 156 -29.55 -2.76 -5.52
CA LYS A 156 -28.64 -2.98 -4.39
C LYS A 156 -29.36 -3.84 -3.36
N ASP A 157 -28.72 -4.91 -2.92
CA ASP A 157 -29.26 -5.87 -1.94
C ASP A 157 -30.66 -6.38 -2.34
N GLY A 158 -30.84 -6.69 -3.62
CA GLY A 158 -32.12 -7.15 -4.20
C GLY A 158 -33.19 -6.07 -4.39
N LYS A 159 -32.97 -4.83 -3.94
CA LYS A 159 -33.92 -3.72 -4.07
C LYS A 159 -33.54 -2.79 -5.21
N ARG A 160 -34.52 -2.37 -6.02
CA ARG A 160 -34.31 -1.39 -7.09
C ARG A 160 -34.02 -0.01 -6.47
N ILE A 161 -32.84 0.53 -6.75
CA ILE A 161 -32.38 1.86 -6.30
C ILE A 161 -32.47 2.93 -7.39
N ALA A 162 -32.61 2.54 -8.67
CA ALA A 162 -32.90 3.46 -9.77
C ALA A 162 -33.75 2.78 -10.86
N LYS A 163 -34.69 3.53 -11.45
CA LYS A 163 -35.50 3.09 -12.60
C LYS A 163 -34.65 3.06 -13.88
N ALA A 164 -35.09 2.31 -14.88
CA ALA A 164 -34.54 2.42 -16.23
C ALA A 164 -34.80 3.83 -16.77
N ARG A 165 -33.91 4.36 -17.61
CA ARG A 165 -34.09 5.69 -18.23
C ARG A 165 -33.72 5.67 -19.71
N VAL A 166 -34.42 6.47 -20.50
CA VAL A 166 -34.21 6.57 -21.95
C VAL A 166 -34.15 8.01 -22.43
N THR A 167 -33.21 8.29 -23.32
CA THR A 167 -33.25 9.44 -24.22
C THR A 167 -33.47 8.90 -25.63
N VAL A 168 -34.45 9.41 -26.36
CA VAL A 168 -34.80 8.92 -27.70
C VAL A 168 -34.77 10.10 -28.66
N ARG A 169 -34.00 9.95 -29.74
CA ARG A 169 -34.09 10.81 -30.91
C ARG A 169 -34.75 10.05 -32.04
N TRP A 170 -35.83 10.61 -32.58
CA TRP A 170 -36.56 10.08 -33.71
C TRP A 170 -36.31 10.98 -34.91
N ASN A 171 -35.71 10.43 -35.97
CA ASN A 171 -35.29 11.21 -37.15
C ASN A 171 -34.41 12.43 -36.77
N GLY A 172 -33.56 12.27 -35.75
CA GLY A 172 -32.71 13.32 -35.18
C GLY A 172 -33.41 14.27 -34.20
N VAL A 173 -34.74 14.24 -34.12
CA VAL A 173 -35.53 15.07 -33.19
C VAL A 173 -35.57 14.41 -31.82
N LEU A 174 -35.19 15.14 -30.77
CA LEU A 174 -35.31 14.67 -29.39
C LEU A 174 -36.80 14.55 -29.01
N VAL A 175 -37.26 13.34 -28.71
CA VAL A 175 -38.67 13.04 -28.37
C VAL A 175 -38.86 12.49 -26.96
N HIS A 176 -37.77 12.02 -26.32
CA HIS A 176 -37.68 11.78 -24.89
C HIS A 176 -36.30 12.22 -24.41
N ASP A 177 -36.24 13.00 -23.33
CA ASP A 177 -34.97 13.40 -22.70
C ASP A 177 -34.84 12.80 -21.30
N ASP A 178 -33.93 11.84 -21.17
CA ASP A 178 -33.62 11.09 -19.94
C ASP A 178 -34.87 10.67 -19.12
N VAL A 179 -35.91 10.16 -19.78
CA VAL A 179 -37.18 9.82 -19.14
C VAL A 179 -37.06 8.51 -18.35
N ALA A 180 -37.57 8.48 -17.12
CA ALA A 180 -37.68 7.25 -16.34
C ALA A 180 -38.82 6.35 -16.82
N ILE A 181 -38.58 5.04 -16.84
CA ILE A 181 -39.56 4.02 -17.19
C ILE A 181 -40.05 3.32 -15.91
N ASP A 182 -41.36 3.25 -15.71
CA ASP A 182 -41.96 2.82 -14.44
C ASP A 182 -41.89 1.30 -14.23
N GLY A 183 -41.92 0.54 -15.33
CA GLY A 183 -41.85 -0.92 -15.36
C GLY A 183 -41.71 -1.45 -16.78
N GLY A 184 -41.73 -2.78 -16.92
CA GLY A 184 -41.77 -3.42 -18.24
C GLY A 184 -43.07 -3.05 -18.97
N THR A 185 -43.00 -2.81 -20.28
CA THR A 185 -44.16 -2.53 -21.13
C THR A 185 -44.88 -3.83 -21.48
N THR A 186 -46.12 -3.74 -21.99
CA THR A 186 -46.91 -4.93 -22.39
C THR A 186 -46.15 -5.78 -23.41
N ALA A 187 -46.40 -7.09 -23.43
CA ALA A 187 -45.75 -8.06 -24.33
C ALA A 187 -44.21 -8.19 -24.18
N ASN A 188 -43.61 -7.65 -23.12
CA ASN A 188 -42.17 -7.81 -22.86
C ASN A 188 -41.71 -9.27 -22.67
N ALA A 189 -40.43 -9.54 -22.93
CA ALA A 189 -39.76 -10.83 -22.80
C ALA A 189 -39.52 -11.32 -21.35
N GLY A 190 -39.88 -10.51 -20.34
CA GLY A 190 -39.68 -10.84 -18.93
C GLY A 190 -38.20 -10.85 -18.50
N GLY A 191 -37.88 -11.80 -17.63
CA GLY A 191 -36.54 -11.96 -17.03
C GLY A 191 -36.28 -11.06 -15.82
N ASP A 192 -35.16 -11.30 -15.14
CA ASP A 192 -34.76 -10.56 -13.96
C ASP A 192 -34.33 -9.11 -14.32
N PRO A 193 -35.06 -8.07 -13.87
CA PRO A 193 -34.72 -6.68 -14.16
C PRO A 193 -33.34 -6.26 -13.66
N ALA A 194 -32.73 -6.99 -12.71
CA ALA A 194 -31.37 -6.73 -12.22
C ALA A 194 -30.27 -7.23 -13.18
N THR A 195 -30.61 -7.99 -14.22
CA THR A 195 -29.65 -8.56 -15.16
C THR A 195 -29.75 -7.91 -16.56
N PRO A 196 -28.65 -7.84 -17.32
CA PRO A 196 -28.66 -7.46 -18.74
C PRO A 196 -29.67 -8.29 -19.55
N GLY A 197 -30.28 -7.67 -20.56
CA GLY A 197 -31.27 -8.33 -21.43
C GLY A 197 -31.06 -8.00 -22.91
N PRO A 198 -31.74 -8.70 -23.83
CA PRO A 198 -31.51 -8.55 -25.27
C PRO A 198 -32.17 -7.28 -25.83
N VAL A 199 -31.88 -6.92 -27.08
CA VAL A 199 -32.78 -6.09 -27.88
C VAL A 199 -33.84 -7.01 -28.46
N LEU A 200 -35.12 -6.63 -28.38
CA LEU A 200 -36.23 -7.35 -29.02
C LEU A 200 -36.83 -6.49 -30.12
N LEU A 201 -37.10 -7.10 -31.28
CA LEU A 201 -37.91 -6.50 -32.34
C LEU A 201 -39.21 -7.29 -32.47
N GLN A 202 -40.33 -6.56 -32.39
CA GLN A 202 -41.66 -7.16 -32.30
C GLN A 202 -42.18 -7.56 -33.69
N ASN A 203 -42.80 -8.75 -33.78
CA ASN A 203 -43.63 -9.10 -34.93
C ASN A 203 -45.11 -8.85 -34.61
N HIS A 204 -45.67 -7.76 -35.14
CA HIS A 204 -47.11 -7.49 -35.05
C HIS A 204 -47.84 -7.72 -36.39
N GLY A 205 -47.34 -8.65 -37.20
CA GLY A 205 -47.96 -9.09 -38.46
C GLY A 205 -47.74 -8.15 -39.66
N ASN A 206 -47.08 -7.01 -39.46
CA ASN A 206 -46.78 -6.04 -40.52
C ASN A 206 -45.37 -6.24 -41.08
N GLN A 207 -45.18 -6.03 -42.38
CA GLN A 207 -43.87 -6.14 -43.05
C GLN A 207 -42.96 -4.92 -42.81
N VAL A 208 -42.80 -4.53 -41.54
CA VAL A 208 -41.82 -3.52 -41.12
C VAL A 208 -40.42 -4.01 -41.49
N ARG A 209 -39.56 -3.11 -41.96
CA ARG A 209 -38.18 -3.44 -42.32
C ARG A 209 -37.22 -2.71 -41.40
N TYR A 210 -36.11 -3.35 -41.07
CA TYR A 210 -35.03 -2.79 -40.28
C TYR A 210 -33.73 -2.80 -41.05
N ARG A 211 -32.91 -1.76 -40.90
CA ARG A 211 -31.53 -1.76 -41.37
C ARG A 211 -30.64 -1.05 -40.37
N ASN A 212 -29.34 -1.19 -40.55
CA ASN A 212 -28.33 -0.46 -39.77
C ASN A 212 -28.59 -0.58 -38.25
N VAL A 213 -28.75 -1.81 -37.75
CA VAL A 213 -29.05 -2.02 -36.33
C VAL A 213 -27.75 -2.26 -35.59
N TRP A 214 -27.38 -1.35 -34.70
CA TRP A 214 -26.15 -1.48 -33.94
C TRP A 214 -26.30 -1.03 -32.49
N VAL A 215 -25.52 -1.66 -31.61
CA VAL A 215 -25.47 -1.34 -30.19
C VAL A 215 -24.05 -0.94 -29.83
N ALA A 216 -23.88 0.32 -29.43
CA ALA A 216 -22.69 0.77 -28.73
C ALA A 216 -22.96 0.62 -27.24
N GLU A 217 -22.50 -0.49 -26.64
CA GLU A 217 -22.57 -0.65 -25.19
C GLU A 217 -21.89 0.54 -24.54
N LYS A 218 -22.64 1.26 -23.70
CA LYS A 218 -22.05 2.24 -22.80
C LYS A 218 -21.41 1.39 -21.75
N THR A 219 -20.19 0.93 -22.05
CA THR A 219 -19.37 0.29 -21.06
C THR A 219 -19.37 1.23 -19.87
N ARG A 220 -20.01 0.81 -18.77
CA ARG A 220 -19.22 0.78 -17.56
C ARG A 220 -18.02 -0.07 -17.94
N VAL A 221 -16.98 0.60 -18.43
CA VAL A 221 -15.68 0.35 -17.84
C VAL A 221 -16.03 0.42 -16.35
N PRO A 222 -15.95 -0.67 -15.56
CA PRO A 222 -15.93 -0.47 -14.13
C PRO A 222 -14.79 0.53 -13.94
N ALA A 223 -15.11 1.81 -13.74
CA ALA A 223 -14.29 2.96 -14.12
C ALA A 223 -12.82 2.62 -13.99
N ALA A 224 -12.17 2.22 -15.10
CA ALA A 224 -11.06 1.23 -15.11
C ALA A 224 -10.48 1.05 -13.71
N SER A 225 -11.06 0.17 -12.85
CA SER A 225 -10.99 0.37 -11.38
C SER A 225 -9.62 0.85 -11.00
N ALA A 226 -9.50 2.14 -10.64
CA ALA A 226 -8.21 2.83 -10.67
C ALA A 226 -7.19 1.92 -10.00
N LEU A 227 -6.11 1.60 -10.73
CA LEU A 227 -5.08 0.71 -10.20
C LEU A 227 -4.72 1.23 -8.82
N THR A 228 -5.00 0.43 -7.80
CA THR A 228 -4.80 0.84 -6.41
C THR A 228 -3.51 0.20 -5.96
N LEU A 229 -2.51 1.04 -5.74
CA LEU A 229 -1.22 0.65 -5.20
C LEU A 229 -1.16 0.97 -3.70
N PRO A 230 -0.36 0.23 -2.91
CA PRO A 230 -0.02 0.66 -1.56
C PRO A 230 0.67 2.02 -1.58
N LYS A 231 0.46 2.84 -0.55
CA LYS A 231 0.93 4.24 -0.51
C LYS A 231 2.44 4.40 -0.35
N ILE A 232 3.18 3.31 -0.17
CA ILE A 232 4.64 3.33 -0.32
C ILE A 232 5.05 3.73 -1.75
N PHE A 233 4.21 3.45 -2.76
CA PHE A 233 4.35 3.99 -4.11
C PHE A 233 3.67 5.35 -4.18
N ALA A 234 4.47 6.41 -4.31
CA ALA A 234 4.01 7.79 -4.43
C ALA A 234 5.04 8.62 -5.22
N ASP A 235 4.70 9.86 -5.51
CA ASP A 235 5.68 10.82 -6.02
C ASP A 235 6.85 11.01 -5.04
N HIS A 236 8.01 11.45 -5.53
CA HIS A 236 9.24 11.68 -4.75
C HIS A 236 9.87 10.43 -4.10
N MET A 237 9.36 9.22 -4.39
CA MET A 237 9.89 8.00 -3.80
C MET A 237 11.28 7.61 -4.31
N VAL A 238 11.90 6.66 -3.62
CA VAL A 238 13.13 5.99 -4.08
C VAL A 238 12.85 4.50 -4.26
N LEU A 239 13.18 3.96 -5.42
CA LEU A 239 13.20 2.52 -5.70
C LEU A 239 14.62 1.97 -5.47
N GLN A 240 14.71 0.76 -4.93
CA GLN A 240 15.99 0.11 -4.66
C GLN A 240 16.73 -0.26 -5.95
N ARG A 241 18.01 0.11 -6.04
CA ARG A 241 18.93 -0.34 -7.10
C ARG A 241 19.51 -1.74 -6.84
N ASP A 242 20.09 -2.36 -7.87
CA ASP A 242 20.82 -3.65 -7.81
C ASP A 242 20.03 -4.90 -7.36
N HIS A 243 18.75 -4.73 -7.04
CA HIS A 243 17.83 -5.80 -6.66
C HIS A 243 16.61 -5.81 -7.59
N PRO A 244 15.97 -6.96 -7.81
CA PRO A 244 14.63 -6.98 -8.39
C PRO A 244 13.70 -6.12 -7.54
N VAL A 245 12.87 -5.28 -8.18
CA VAL A 245 11.98 -4.34 -7.48
C VAL A 245 10.53 -4.81 -7.59
N PRO A 246 9.94 -5.38 -6.52
CA PRO A 246 8.55 -5.76 -6.52
C PRO A 246 7.64 -4.54 -6.57
N VAL A 247 6.72 -4.54 -7.52
CA VAL A 247 5.60 -3.60 -7.62
C VAL A 247 4.31 -4.40 -7.59
N TRP A 248 3.36 -3.99 -6.75
CA TRP A 248 2.12 -4.72 -6.55
C TRP A 248 0.95 -3.79 -6.32
N GLY A 249 -0.24 -4.32 -6.53
CA GLY A 249 -1.47 -3.58 -6.35
C GLY A 249 -2.69 -4.44 -6.59
N LYS A 250 -3.84 -3.77 -6.72
CA LYS A 250 -5.13 -4.37 -7.02
C LYS A 250 -5.92 -3.51 -8.00
N GLY A 251 -7.08 -4.01 -8.43
CA GLY A 251 -7.96 -3.30 -9.35
C GLY A 251 -7.63 -3.53 -10.82
N ALA A 252 -6.78 -4.51 -11.15
CA ALA A 252 -6.66 -4.97 -12.53
C ALA A 252 -7.73 -6.04 -12.81
N MET A 253 -8.27 -6.07 -14.03
CA MET A 253 -9.25 -7.09 -14.41
C MET A 253 -8.57 -8.46 -14.51
N ALA A 254 -9.23 -9.50 -13.99
CA ALA A 254 -8.69 -10.86 -13.97
C ALA A 254 -8.18 -11.32 -15.35
N GLY A 255 -6.97 -11.88 -15.38
CA GLY A 255 -6.31 -12.38 -16.59
C GLY A 255 -5.73 -11.32 -17.52
N LYS A 256 -5.97 -10.02 -17.28
CA LYS A 256 -5.34 -8.94 -18.05
C LYS A 256 -3.90 -8.72 -17.63
N ASP A 257 -3.10 -8.28 -18.58
CA ASP A 257 -1.71 -7.92 -18.33
C ASP A 257 -1.64 -6.58 -17.58
N VAL A 258 -0.83 -6.56 -16.54
CA VAL A 258 -0.36 -5.37 -15.86
C VAL A 258 1.09 -5.14 -16.27
N VAL A 259 1.38 -3.96 -16.79
CA VAL A 259 2.69 -3.54 -17.27
C VAL A 259 3.21 -2.46 -16.34
N VAL A 260 4.43 -2.63 -15.83
CA VAL A 260 5.14 -1.64 -15.01
C VAL A 260 6.39 -1.20 -15.75
N GLN A 261 6.58 0.11 -15.89
CA GLN A 261 7.70 0.72 -16.59
C GLN A 261 8.35 1.81 -15.75
N VAL A 262 9.68 1.83 -15.70
CA VAL A 262 10.50 2.91 -15.09
C VAL A 262 11.90 2.87 -15.67
N ALA A 263 12.52 4.03 -15.89
CA ALA A 263 13.91 4.14 -16.38
C ALA A 263 14.22 3.27 -17.63
N GLY A 264 13.28 3.20 -18.58
CA GLY A 264 13.40 2.37 -19.80
C GLY A 264 13.35 0.86 -19.57
N LYS A 265 13.14 0.40 -18.33
CA LYS A 265 12.90 -1.00 -17.98
C LYS A 265 11.40 -1.27 -17.89
N GLU A 266 11.01 -2.50 -18.20
CA GLU A 266 9.63 -2.94 -18.17
C GLU A 266 9.53 -4.33 -17.54
N ALA A 267 8.45 -4.59 -16.82
CA ALA A 267 8.04 -5.93 -16.44
C ALA A 267 6.52 -6.10 -16.55
N ARG A 268 6.09 -7.35 -16.77
CA ARG A 268 4.67 -7.71 -16.99
C ARG A 268 4.24 -8.85 -16.09
N ALA A 269 3.00 -8.80 -15.61
CA ALA A 269 2.35 -9.90 -14.91
C ALA A 269 0.85 -9.95 -15.23
N LYS A 270 0.22 -11.11 -15.11
CA LYS A 270 -1.23 -11.24 -15.21
C LYS A 270 -1.90 -10.95 -13.88
N ALA A 271 -3.00 -10.22 -13.90
CA ALA A 271 -3.85 -10.03 -12.73
C ALA A 271 -4.53 -11.35 -12.34
N GLY A 272 -4.50 -11.67 -11.04
CA GLY A 272 -5.18 -12.82 -10.48
C GLY A 272 -6.71 -12.69 -10.56
N ARG A 273 -7.42 -13.77 -10.23
CA ARG A 273 -8.89 -13.80 -10.20
C ARG A 273 -9.49 -12.80 -9.20
N ASP A 274 -8.75 -12.44 -8.16
CA ASP A 274 -9.12 -11.43 -7.16
C ASP A 274 -8.71 -9.99 -7.55
N GLY A 275 -8.21 -9.80 -8.77
CA GLY A 275 -7.75 -8.51 -9.30
C GLY A 275 -6.45 -7.99 -8.70
N LYS A 276 -5.78 -8.78 -7.85
CA LYS A 276 -4.43 -8.47 -7.36
C LYS A 276 -3.38 -8.87 -8.38
N TRP A 277 -2.27 -8.16 -8.32
CA TRP A 277 -1.13 -8.41 -9.19
C TRP A 277 0.15 -8.04 -8.46
N LYS A 278 1.23 -8.71 -8.83
CA LYS A 278 2.60 -8.41 -8.39
C LYS A 278 3.52 -8.70 -9.55
N VAL A 279 4.45 -7.80 -9.82
CA VAL A 279 5.49 -7.95 -10.81
C VAL A 279 6.82 -7.52 -10.20
N ALA A 280 7.93 -8.12 -10.61
CA ALA A 280 9.26 -7.67 -10.23
C ALA A 280 9.90 -7.01 -11.44
N LEU A 281 10.23 -5.72 -11.34
CA LEU A 281 11.11 -5.07 -12.29
C LEU A 281 12.51 -5.70 -12.18
N PRO A 282 13.27 -5.76 -13.29
CA PRO A 282 14.67 -6.15 -13.23
C PRO A 282 15.47 -5.16 -12.37
N LYS A 283 16.73 -5.51 -12.08
CA LYS A 283 17.66 -4.60 -11.41
C LYS A 283 17.73 -3.27 -12.16
N LEU A 284 17.74 -2.19 -11.39
CA LEU A 284 17.73 -0.82 -11.90
C LEU A 284 19.04 -0.12 -11.57
N GLU A 285 19.51 0.72 -12.49
CA GLU A 285 20.67 1.58 -12.31
C GLU A 285 20.31 2.82 -11.47
N ALA A 286 21.24 3.30 -10.65
CA ALA A 286 21.01 4.50 -9.84
C ALA A 286 20.80 5.74 -10.72
N GLY A 287 19.89 6.62 -10.31
CA GLY A 287 19.61 7.86 -11.06
C GLY A 287 18.20 8.40 -10.86
N GLY A 288 17.74 9.14 -11.86
CA GLY A 288 16.46 9.84 -11.87
C GLY A 288 16.61 11.37 -11.83
N PRO A 289 15.48 12.10 -11.85
CA PRO A 289 14.12 11.59 -11.71
C PRO A 289 13.59 10.83 -12.95
N HIS A 290 12.74 9.85 -12.70
CA HIS A 290 11.98 9.09 -13.70
C HIS A 290 10.47 9.14 -13.40
N GLU A 291 9.68 8.69 -14.36
CA GLU A 291 8.29 8.30 -14.13
C GLU A 291 8.18 6.79 -13.89
N LEU A 292 7.44 6.37 -12.86
CA LEU A 292 6.95 5.00 -12.73
C LEU A 292 5.55 4.93 -13.30
N ILE A 293 5.37 4.18 -14.38
CA ILE A 293 4.10 4.02 -15.08
C ILE A 293 3.60 2.59 -14.88
N ILE A 294 2.38 2.45 -14.38
CA ILE A 294 1.68 1.17 -14.26
C ILE A 294 0.42 1.23 -15.13
N SER A 295 0.23 0.24 -15.99
CA SER A 295 -0.94 0.18 -16.88
C SER A 295 -1.55 -1.21 -16.98
N SER A 296 -2.86 -1.27 -17.21
CA SER A 296 -3.60 -2.51 -17.50
C SER A 296 -4.82 -2.19 -18.35
N GLY A 297 -4.73 -2.42 -19.67
CA GLY A 297 -5.72 -1.94 -20.62
C GLY A 297 -5.78 -0.41 -20.62
N ALA A 298 -6.96 0.16 -20.36
CA ALA A 298 -7.14 1.61 -20.23
C ALA A 298 -6.79 2.18 -18.84
N ALA A 299 -6.62 1.33 -17.81
CA ALA A 299 -6.22 1.80 -16.48
C ALA A 299 -4.75 2.21 -16.50
N ARG A 300 -4.43 3.38 -15.91
CA ARG A 300 -3.06 3.88 -15.80
C ARG A 300 -2.86 4.59 -14.45
N ALA A 301 -1.74 4.32 -13.80
CA ALA A 301 -1.22 5.07 -12.66
C ALA A 301 0.19 5.56 -13.03
N VAL A 302 0.51 6.81 -12.69
CA VAL A 302 1.81 7.43 -12.96
C VAL A 302 2.29 8.08 -11.67
N PHE A 303 3.52 7.80 -11.29
CA PHE A 303 4.23 8.50 -10.22
C PHE A 303 5.44 9.21 -10.81
N THR A 304 5.66 10.44 -10.39
CA THR A 304 6.67 11.36 -10.90
C THR A 304 7.74 11.62 -9.85
N ASP A 305 8.89 12.16 -10.28
CA ASP A 305 10.05 12.38 -9.41
C ASP A 305 10.51 11.11 -8.67
N VAL A 306 10.50 9.97 -9.37
CA VAL A 306 10.95 8.68 -8.84
C VAL A 306 12.46 8.58 -9.00
N LEU A 307 13.19 8.47 -7.89
CA LEU A 307 14.62 8.20 -7.90
C LEU A 307 14.90 6.70 -7.79
N ILE A 308 16.07 6.28 -8.25
CA ILE A 308 16.56 4.91 -8.10
C ILE A 308 17.89 4.98 -7.33
N GLY A 309 17.98 4.26 -6.21
CA GLY A 309 19.12 4.36 -5.30
C GLY A 309 19.05 3.40 -4.11
N GLU A 310 19.54 3.84 -2.97
CA GLU A 310 19.58 3.04 -1.73
C GLU A 310 18.34 3.29 -0.87
N VAL A 311 17.55 2.26 -0.60
CA VAL A 311 16.37 2.32 0.27
C VAL A 311 16.69 1.64 1.60
N TRP A 312 16.52 2.35 2.70
CA TRP A 312 16.76 1.83 4.05
C TRP A 312 15.53 1.99 4.92
N VAL A 313 15.12 0.91 5.60
CA VAL A 313 14.09 0.96 6.63
C VAL A 313 14.72 1.34 7.96
N CYS A 314 14.28 2.46 8.54
CA CYS A 314 14.83 3.05 9.76
C CYS A 314 13.87 2.83 10.93
N SER A 315 14.16 1.84 11.78
CA SER A 315 13.19 1.30 12.73
C SER A 315 13.69 1.27 14.18
N GLY A 316 12.76 1.11 15.12
CA GLY A 316 13.06 1.02 16.55
C GLY A 316 12.23 1.96 17.39
N GLN A 317 12.83 2.49 18.46
CA GLN A 317 12.10 3.28 19.47
C GLN A 317 12.48 4.76 19.50
N SER A 318 12.42 5.41 20.66
CA SER A 318 12.53 6.86 20.80
C SER A 318 13.89 7.42 20.37
N ASN A 319 14.97 6.66 20.54
CA ASN A 319 16.28 7.06 20.05
C ASN A 319 16.38 7.03 18.51
N MET A 320 15.74 6.06 17.82
CA MET A 320 15.54 6.12 16.37
C MET A 320 14.63 7.28 15.98
N ARG A 321 13.57 7.55 16.74
CA ARG A 321 12.58 8.59 16.44
C ARG A 321 13.07 10.01 16.71
N MET A 322 14.15 10.18 17.47
CA MET A 322 14.62 11.50 17.89
C MET A 322 14.84 12.40 16.67
N ARG A 323 14.24 13.59 16.72
CA ARG A 323 14.16 14.50 15.59
C ARG A 323 15.47 15.26 15.37
N VAL A 324 15.76 15.65 14.13
CA VAL A 324 16.91 16.53 13.81
C VAL A 324 16.82 17.85 14.57
N ASP A 325 15.62 18.44 14.69
CA ASP A 325 15.42 19.67 15.46
C ASP A 325 15.61 19.52 16.98
N ARG A 326 15.94 18.31 17.45
CA ARG A 326 16.27 17.98 18.84
C ARG A 326 17.69 17.42 19.02
N SER A 327 18.46 17.25 17.95
CA SER A 327 19.87 16.82 18.04
C SER A 327 20.80 17.99 18.36
N ASN A 328 22.10 17.71 18.53
CA ASN A 328 23.11 18.75 18.56
C ASN A 328 23.09 19.58 17.26
N ASP A 329 23.46 20.85 17.35
CA ASP A 329 23.63 21.78 16.20
C ASP A 329 22.41 21.93 15.28
N ALA A 330 21.23 21.58 15.79
CA ALA A 330 20.00 21.43 15.02
C ALA A 330 19.65 22.64 14.14
N LYS A 331 19.81 23.86 14.65
CA LYS A 331 19.48 25.07 13.89
C LYS A 331 20.35 25.21 12.64
N ALA A 332 21.65 25.02 12.78
CA ALA A 332 22.60 25.11 11.68
C ALA A 332 22.37 23.97 10.68
N GLU A 333 22.16 22.76 11.19
CA GLU A 333 21.91 21.58 10.35
C GLU A 333 20.64 21.73 9.50
N VAL A 334 19.52 22.14 10.12
CA VAL A 334 18.24 22.35 9.41
C VAL A 334 18.37 23.45 8.37
N ALA A 335 19.04 24.57 8.69
CA ALA A 335 19.22 25.67 7.74
C ALA A 335 20.08 25.27 6.53
N ALA A 336 21.05 24.38 6.71
CA ALA A 336 21.94 23.91 5.66
C ALA A 336 21.36 22.77 4.79
N ALA A 337 20.25 22.14 5.22
CA ALA A 337 19.73 20.94 4.57
C ALA A 337 19.18 21.23 3.16
N ARG A 338 19.97 20.87 2.15
CA ARG A 338 19.64 20.98 0.72
C ARG A 338 20.03 19.70 -0.01
N HIS A 339 19.31 18.62 0.27
CA HIS A 339 19.66 17.28 -0.21
C HIS A 339 18.54 16.68 -1.09
N PRO A 340 18.35 17.17 -2.33
CA PRO A 340 17.25 16.71 -3.19
C PRO A 340 17.33 15.22 -3.56
N ARG A 341 18.52 14.62 -3.47
CA ARG A 341 18.74 13.18 -3.67
C ARG A 341 18.51 12.32 -2.42
N ILE A 342 18.13 12.94 -1.29
CA ILE A 342 17.70 12.23 -0.08
C ILE A 342 16.19 12.39 0.05
N ARG A 343 15.47 11.28 0.18
CA ARG A 343 14.00 11.26 0.33
C ARG A 343 13.63 10.69 1.69
N LEU A 344 12.73 11.40 2.36
CA LEU A 344 12.28 11.10 3.72
C LEU A 344 10.89 10.50 3.63
N ALA A 345 10.72 9.26 4.10
CA ALA A 345 9.43 8.59 4.19
C ALA A 345 9.09 8.32 5.66
N THR A 346 7.91 8.72 6.11
CA THR A 346 7.44 8.43 7.47
C THR A 346 6.19 7.57 7.44
N VAL A 347 6.24 6.44 8.16
CA VAL A 347 5.07 5.62 8.47
C VAL A 347 4.50 6.06 9.83
N PRO A 348 3.23 6.46 9.95
CA PRO A 348 2.66 6.91 11.21
C PRO A 348 2.48 5.76 12.21
N ASN A 349 2.51 6.09 13.49
CA ASN A 349 2.28 5.14 14.58
C ASN A 349 0.85 4.55 14.52
N ARG A 350 0.74 3.33 13.99
CA ARG A 350 -0.54 2.66 13.76
C ARG A 350 -0.51 1.22 14.29
N PRO A 351 -0.62 1.00 15.61
CA PRO A 351 -0.70 -0.36 16.13
C PRO A 351 -1.99 -1.05 15.67
N LEU A 352 -1.90 -2.26 15.11
CA LEU A 352 -3.06 -3.01 14.59
C LEU A 352 -3.05 -4.47 15.07
N ASP A 353 -4.23 -5.02 15.34
CA ASP A 353 -4.36 -6.38 15.88
C ASP A 353 -4.10 -7.46 14.80
N ALA A 354 -4.19 -7.10 13.52
CA ALA A 354 -3.85 -7.95 12.38
C ALA A 354 -2.97 -7.20 11.37
N PRO A 355 -2.10 -7.89 10.60
CA PRO A 355 -1.26 -7.27 9.57
C PRO A 355 -2.07 -6.47 8.56
N ALA A 356 -1.69 -5.21 8.35
CA ALA A 356 -2.22 -4.39 7.28
C ALA A 356 -1.56 -4.74 5.94
N THR A 357 -2.31 -4.53 4.86
CA THR A 357 -1.82 -4.67 3.47
C THR A 357 -1.36 -3.34 2.87
N ASP A 358 -1.54 -2.24 3.59
CA ASP A 358 -1.16 -0.88 3.21
C ASP A 358 -0.92 -0.02 4.47
N ALA A 359 -0.04 0.97 4.34
CA ALA A 359 0.23 1.97 5.36
C ALA A 359 0.28 3.35 4.71
N GLU A 360 -0.15 4.38 5.45
CA GLU A 360 0.13 5.75 5.05
C GLU A 360 1.65 5.95 5.00
N VAL A 361 2.15 6.44 3.86
CA VAL A 361 3.53 6.85 3.70
C VAL A 361 3.52 8.20 2.99
N LYS A 362 4.27 9.15 3.54
CA LYS A 362 4.50 10.45 2.91
C LYS A 362 5.98 10.52 2.54
N TRP A 363 6.28 10.54 1.24
CA TRP A 363 7.61 10.80 0.71
C TRP A 363 7.81 12.30 0.57
N GLU A 364 8.94 12.79 1.08
CA GLU A 364 9.30 14.21 1.06
C GLU A 364 10.75 14.38 0.60
N VAL A 365 11.01 15.43 -0.18
CA VAL A 365 12.37 15.86 -0.52
C VAL A 365 13.06 16.34 0.76
N CYS A 366 14.31 15.95 1.01
CA CYS A 366 15.06 16.45 2.17
C CYS A 366 15.49 17.91 1.96
N THR A 367 14.80 18.81 2.65
CA THR A 367 15.00 20.27 2.63
C THR A 367 15.02 20.82 4.06
N SER A 368 15.29 22.12 4.21
CA SER A 368 15.18 22.81 5.50
C SER A 368 13.80 22.67 6.13
N ASP A 369 12.74 22.55 5.33
CA ASP A 369 11.36 22.52 5.82
C ASP A 369 10.94 21.12 6.31
N THR A 370 11.57 20.07 5.77
CA THR A 370 11.17 18.67 5.97
C THR A 370 12.10 17.90 6.90
N VAL A 371 13.37 18.29 7.00
CA VAL A 371 14.39 17.54 7.75
C VAL A 371 14.21 17.66 9.27
N GLY A 372 13.81 18.84 9.76
CA GLY A 372 13.66 19.13 11.18
C GLY A 372 12.81 18.11 11.96
N PRO A 373 11.59 17.76 11.50
CA PRO A 373 10.75 16.74 12.12
C PRO A 373 11.15 15.28 11.85
N PHE A 374 12.12 15.02 10.98
CA PHE A 374 12.54 13.66 10.63
C PHE A 374 13.56 13.08 11.64
N SER A 375 13.75 11.77 11.61
CA SER A 375 14.73 11.08 12.47
C SER A 375 16.15 11.59 12.21
N ALA A 376 16.82 12.05 13.26
CA ALA A 376 18.20 12.47 13.22
C ALA A 376 19.15 11.32 12.89
N VAL A 377 18.95 10.15 13.48
CA VAL A 377 19.80 8.97 13.21
C VAL A 377 19.68 8.57 11.74
N ALA A 378 18.45 8.47 11.22
CA ALA A 378 18.22 8.11 9.83
C ALA A 378 18.78 9.17 8.88
N TYR A 379 18.55 10.46 9.15
CA TYR A 379 19.04 11.56 8.35
C TYR A 379 20.58 11.57 8.25
N TYR A 380 21.28 11.56 9.39
CA TYR A 380 22.75 11.58 9.38
C TYR A 380 23.36 10.33 8.75
N PHE A 381 22.71 9.17 8.90
CA PHE A 381 23.07 7.95 8.18
C PHE A 381 22.92 8.12 6.66
N GLY A 382 21.74 8.54 6.19
CA GLY A 382 21.47 8.71 4.76
C GLY A 382 22.32 9.81 4.12
N ARG A 383 22.61 10.90 4.85
CA ARG A 383 23.54 11.94 4.41
C ARG A 383 24.95 11.37 4.23
N HIS A 384 25.45 10.63 5.22
CA HIS A 384 26.76 9.98 5.11
C HIS A 384 26.83 9.04 3.91
N LEU A 385 25.79 8.25 3.66
CA LEU A 385 25.74 7.38 2.48
C LEU A 385 25.74 8.18 1.18
N GLN A 386 24.89 9.20 1.07
CA GLN A 386 24.76 10.00 -0.15
C GLN A 386 26.07 10.73 -0.49
N GLU A 387 26.79 11.24 0.51
CA GLU A 387 28.11 11.90 0.35
C GLU A 387 29.19 10.95 -0.20
N HIS A 388 29.13 9.66 0.13
CA HIS A 388 30.21 8.71 -0.18
C HIS A 388 29.87 7.72 -1.31
N LEU A 389 28.59 7.54 -1.63
CA LEU A 389 28.15 6.66 -2.71
C LEU A 389 27.73 7.43 -3.96
N ASP A 390 27.43 8.72 -3.82
CA ASP A 390 26.94 9.58 -4.90
C ASP A 390 25.66 9.07 -5.60
N VAL A 391 24.80 8.36 -4.85
CA VAL A 391 23.51 7.86 -5.33
C VAL A 391 22.34 8.42 -4.53
N PRO A 392 21.11 8.42 -5.08
CA PRO A 392 19.91 8.71 -4.29
C PRO A 392 19.75 7.80 -3.07
N VAL A 393 19.21 8.34 -1.99
CA VAL A 393 18.95 7.60 -0.73
C VAL A 393 17.52 7.84 -0.26
N GLY A 394 16.76 6.77 -0.07
CA GLY A 394 15.42 6.78 0.53
C GLY A 394 15.45 6.23 1.94
N LEU A 395 14.89 6.97 2.90
CA LEU A 395 14.86 6.60 4.32
C LEU A 395 13.41 6.40 4.76
N VAL A 396 13.01 5.15 5.02
CA VAL A 396 11.64 4.78 5.41
C VAL A 396 11.57 4.59 6.93
N MET A 397 11.11 5.60 7.65
CA MET A 397 11.04 5.60 9.11
C MET A 397 9.82 4.84 9.65
N THR A 398 10.08 3.81 10.46
CA THR A 398 9.08 3.05 11.21
C THR A 398 9.47 3.01 12.70
N SER A 399 9.34 4.12 13.43
CA SER A 399 9.82 4.19 14.83
C SER A 399 8.76 4.69 15.82
N VAL A 400 8.71 4.08 17.01
CA VAL A 400 7.74 4.42 18.07
C VAL A 400 8.37 4.34 19.45
N GLY A 401 8.32 5.45 20.19
CA GLY A 401 8.96 5.59 21.50
C GLY A 401 8.45 4.61 22.57
N GLY A 402 9.40 4.09 23.36
CA GLY A 402 9.13 3.25 24.54
C GLY A 402 8.67 1.82 24.24
N THR A 403 8.89 1.34 23.01
CA THR A 403 8.35 0.07 22.53
C THR A 403 9.34 -1.09 22.74
N PRO A 404 8.86 -2.26 23.15
CA PRO A 404 9.69 -3.46 23.26
C PRO A 404 9.79 -4.18 21.90
N VAL A 405 10.82 -5.01 21.69
CA VAL A 405 11.07 -5.73 20.42
C VAL A 405 9.90 -6.63 20.00
N GLU A 406 9.14 -7.13 20.97
CA GLU A 406 7.94 -7.95 20.80
C GLU A 406 6.86 -7.22 20.01
N ALA A 407 6.74 -5.89 20.15
CA ALA A 407 5.77 -5.10 19.37
C ALA A 407 6.07 -5.12 17.86
N TRP A 408 7.32 -5.41 17.50
CA TRP A 408 7.87 -5.41 16.14
C TRP A 408 8.09 -6.82 15.58
N THR A 409 7.60 -7.84 16.28
CA THR A 409 7.74 -9.25 15.89
C THR A 409 6.33 -9.86 15.69
N PRO A 410 6.06 -10.57 14.57
CA PRO A 410 4.75 -11.15 14.30
C PRO A 410 4.24 -12.06 15.43
N ILE A 411 2.93 -12.08 15.65
CA ILE A 411 2.34 -12.78 16.81
C ILE A 411 2.51 -14.30 16.70
N GLU A 412 2.46 -14.84 15.49
CA GLU A 412 2.68 -16.26 15.21
C GLU A 412 4.12 -16.70 15.47
N VAL A 413 5.08 -15.77 15.50
CA VAL A 413 6.47 -16.06 15.87
C VAL A 413 6.65 -16.00 17.39
N LEU A 414 5.88 -15.14 18.06
CA LEU A 414 5.97 -14.98 19.52
C LEU A 414 5.14 -16.00 20.28
N ARG A 415 4.14 -16.65 19.67
CA ARG A 415 3.16 -17.50 20.37
C ARG A 415 3.79 -18.51 21.32
N ASP A 416 4.87 -19.15 20.88
CA ASP A 416 5.58 -20.18 21.64
C ASP A 416 6.86 -19.65 22.31
N ASP A 417 7.09 -18.33 22.26
CA ASP A 417 8.21 -17.67 22.90
C ASP A 417 7.88 -17.31 24.37
N PRO A 418 8.79 -17.58 25.34
CA PRO A 418 8.62 -17.22 26.75
C PRO A 418 8.23 -15.75 27.04
N SER A 419 8.47 -14.82 26.13
CA SER A 419 8.00 -13.43 26.23
C SER A 419 6.48 -13.31 26.34
N MET A 420 5.72 -14.25 25.75
CA MET A 420 4.26 -14.25 25.86
C MET A 420 3.79 -14.59 27.26
N GLU A 421 4.43 -15.53 27.96
CA GLU A 421 4.12 -15.80 29.36
C GLU A 421 4.36 -14.57 30.25
N LEU A 422 5.42 -13.80 29.94
CA LEU A 422 5.75 -12.58 30.70
C LEU A 422 4.73 -11.47 30.44
N PHE A 423 4.24 -11.37 29.21
CA PHE A 423 3.14 -10.48 28.87
C PHE A 423 1.84 -10.87 29.60
N GLU A 424 1.49 -12.16 29.62
CA GLU A 424 0.31 -12.66 30.35
C GLU A 424 0.44 -12.44 31.86
N ARG A 425 1.62 -12.71 32.44
CA ARG A 425 1.94 -12.37 33.84
C ARG A 425 1.76 -10.87 34.11
N GLN A 426 2.16 -10.00 33.18
CA GLN A 426 1.92 -8.56 33.31
C GLN A 426 0.43 -8.22 33.29
N LEU A 427 -0.37 -8.83 32.41
CA LEU A 427 -1.81 -8.63 32.36
C LEU A 427 -2.52 -9.09 33.64
N ALA A 428 -2.12 -10.25 34.17
CA ALA A 428 -2.61 -10.79 35.43
C ALA A 428 -2.25 -9.88 36.61
N ASN A 429 -1.00 -9.40 36.67
CA ASN A 429 -0.55 -8.45 37.70
C ASN A 429 -1.32 -7.13 37.63
N ASN A 430 -1.58 -6.59 36.43
CA ASN A 430 -2.40 -5.39 36.26
C ASN A 430 -3.84 -5.61 36.73
N ALA A 431 -4.42 -6.79 36.48
CA ALA A 431 -5.75 -7.15 36.99
C ALA A 431 -5.77 -7.26 38.51
N ARG A 432 -4.75 -7.90 39.12
CA ARG A 432 -4.61 -8.01 40.59
C ARG A 432 -4.48 -6.63 41.23
N LEU A 433 -3.56 -5.79 40.76
CA LEU A 433 -3.38 -4.43 41.28
C LEU A 433 -4.65 -3.59 41.17
N TRP A 434 -5.39 -3.73 40.06
CA TRP A 434 -6.66 -3.05 39.91
C TRP A 434 -7.72 -3.54 40.89
N ARG A 435 -7.84 -4.86 41.10
CA ARG A 435 -8.75 -5.44 42.11
C ARG A 435 -8.46 -4.90 43.51
N ASN A 436 -7.18 -4.87 43.91
CA ASN A 436 -6.78 -4.34 45.23
C ASN A 436 -7.14 -2.86 45.39
N ARG A 437 -6.84 -2.03 44.38
CA ARG A 437 -7.21 -0.60 44.40
C ARG A 437 -8.72 -0.39 44.37
N LEU A 438 -9.45 -1.24 43.67
CA LEU A 438 -10.91 -1.16 43.60
C LEU A 438 -11.53 -1.46 44.97
N SER A 439 -10.99 -2.45 45.69
CA SER A 439 -11.39 -2.75 47.07
C SER A 439 -11.13 -1.56 48.00
N ASP A 440 -9.90 -1.03 48.04
CA ASP A 440 -9.54 0.14 48.85
C ASP A 440 -10.41 1.38 48.49
N TRP A 441 -10.69 1.58 47.20
CA TRP A 441 -11.58 2.64 46.76
C TRP A 441 -13.03 2.43 47.23
N GLN A 442 -13.54 1.18 47.24
CA GLN A 442 -14.87 0.87 47.74
C GLN A 442 -15.01 1.23 49.23
N ASP A 443 -14.01 0.90 50.03
CA ASP A 443 -14.01 1.22 51.46
C ASP A 443 -13.96 2.75 51.69
N LYS A 444 -13.08 3.45 50.98
CA LYS A 444 -12.99 4.92 51.05
C LYS A 444 -14.25 5.63 50.52
N ALA A 445 -14.91 5.07 49.51
CA ALA A 445 -16.14 5.61 48.96
C ALA A 445 -17.32 5.44 49.94
N LYS A 446 -17.38 4.32 50.67
CA LYS A 446 -18.37 4.13 51.76
C LYS A 446 -18.18 5.15 52.87
N VAL A 447 -16.95 5.37 53.33
CA VAL A 447 -16.63 6.39 54.35
C VAL A 447 -17.01 7.79 53.85
N ALA A 448 -16.64 8.12 52.62
CA ALA A 448 -17.00 9.40 52.00
C ALA A 448 -18.51 9.66 51.97
N ALA A 449 -19.29 8.63 51.61
CA ALA A 449 -20.75 8.69 51.61
C ALA A 449 -21.33 8.90 53.01
N ALA A 450 -20.79 8.20 54.01
CA ALA A 450 -21.21 8.36 55.41
C ALA A 450 -20.91 9.76 55.97
N GLU A 451 -19.84 10.40 55.49
CA GLU A 451 -19.42 11.75 55.88
C GLU A 451 -20.03 12.87 55.00
N GLY A 452 -20.93 12.54 54.06
CA GLY A 452 -21.57 13.53 53.17
C GLY A 452 -20.61 14.21 52.17
N ARG A 453 -19.43 13.63 51.92
CA ARG A 453 -18.43 14.18 50.99
C ARG A 453 -18.36 13.41 49.67
N PRO A 454 -17.84 14.03 48.58
CA PRO A 454 -17.66 13.35 47.31
C PRO A 454 -16.74 12.13 47.42
N ALA A 455 -17.11 11.04 46.73
CA ALA A 455 -16.27 9.84 46.65
C ALA A 455 -14.93 10.15 45.94
N PRO A 456 -13.82 9.50 46.35
CA PRO A 456 -12.56 9.64 45.64
C PRO A 456 -12.66 9.12 44.21
N LYS A 457 -11.70 9.50 43.35
CA LYS A 457 -11.68 9.08 41.95
C LYS A 457 -11.53 7.55 41.82
N LYS A 458 -12.48 6.90 41.14
CA LYS A 458 -12.46 5.46 40.90
C LYS A 458 -11.19 5.02 40.14
N PRO A 459 -10.46 4.00 40.62
CA PRO A 459 -9.25 3.54 39.98
C PRO A 459 -9.55 2.89 38.62
N ARG A 460 -8.75 3.25 37.62
CA ARG A 460 -8.77 2.60 36.30
C ARG A 460 -7.86 1.38 36.30
N ARG A 461 -8.25 0.32 35.60
CA ARG A 461 -7.37 -0.84 35.37
C ARG A 461 -6.14 -0.37 34.59
N PRO A 462 -4.91 -0.63 35.08
CA PRO A 462 -3.70 -0.33 34.32
C PRO A 462 -3.75 -1.06 32.96
N ARG A 463 -3.71 -0.28 31.86
CA ARG A 463 -3.72 -0.81 30.50
C ARG A 463 -2.31 -0.77 29.93
N ILE A 464 -1.92 -1.85 29.24
CA ILE A 464 -0.75 -1.83 28.37
C ILE A 464 -1.12 -1.05 27.11
N ARG A 465 -0.35 0.02 26.82
CA ARG A 465 -0.52 0.83 25.60
C ARG A 465 -0.46 -0.08 24.38
N ARG A 466 -1.30 0.17 23.37
CA ARG A 466 -1.39 -0.70 22.18
C ARG A 466 -0.03 -0.87 21.48
N GLN A 467 0.73 0.20 21.34
CA GLN A 467 2.08 0.16 20.76
C GLN A 467 3.11 -0.65 21.57
N HIS A 468 2.82 -1.05 22.81
CA HIS A 468 3.70 -1.91 23.61
C HIS A 468 3.25 -3.38 23.57
N ARG A 469 2.11 -3.69 22.95
CA ARG A 469 1.61 -5.06 22.89
C ARG A 469 2.36 -5.83 21.79
N PRO A 470 2.62 -7.13 21.99
CA PRO A 470 3.23 -8.00 20.99
C PRO A 470 2.59 -7.83 19.59
N ALA A 471 3.42 -7.82 18.55
CA ALA A 471 3.07 -7.75 17.12
C ALA A 471 2.33 -6.52 16.60
N LEU A 472 1.76 -5.66 17.45
CA LEU A 472 0.85 -4.62 16.96
C LEU A 472 1.52 -3.60 16.04
N LEU A 473 2.80 -3.27 16.26
CA LEU A 473 3.54 -2.33 15.39
C LEU A 473 4.09 -3.02 14.15
N TRP A 474 4.53 -4.28 14.26
CA TRP A 474 4.80 -5.10 13.09
C TRP A 474 3.61 -5.06 12.12
N ASN A 475 2.42 -5.35 12.64
CA ASN A 475 1.19 -5.46 11.86
C ASN A 475 0.84 -4.18 11.10
N GLY A 476 0.93 -3.01 11.74
CA GLY A 476 0.45 -1.77 11.13
C GLY A 476 1.51 -0.85 10.56
N MET A 477 2.80 -1.11 10.80
CA MET A 477 3.88 -0.25 10.32
C MET A 477 4.92 -0.97 9.45
N VAL A 478 5.16 -2.28 9.64
CA VAL A 478 6.25 -3.00 8.97
C VAL A 478 5.70 -3.99 7.94
N ALA A 479 4.75 -4.84 8.33
CA ALA A 479 4.05 -5.77 7.44
C ALA A 479 3.51 -5.12 6.14
N PRO A 480 2.89 -3.92 6.16
CA PRO A 480 2.41 -3.27 4.93
C PRO A 480 3.52 -2.80 3.99
N LEU A 481 4.78 -2.74 4.45
CA LEU A 481 5.93 -2.43 3.60
C LEU A 481 6.45 -3.68 2.88
N VAL A 482 6.06 -4.88 3.29
CA VAL A 482 6.49 -6.12 2.63
C VAL A 482 5.67 -6.29 1.34
N PRO A 483 6.27 -6.47 0.15
CA PRO A 483 7.68 -6.77 -0.13
C PRO A 483 8.43 -5.64 -0.85
N PHE A 484 8.30 -4.38 -0.43
CA PHE A 484 9.07 -3.26 -1.00
C PHE A 484 10.57 -3.55 -0.91
N ALA A 485 11.26 -3.48 -2.04
CA ALA A 485 12.69 -3.76 -2.10
C ALA A 485 13.47 -2.71 -1.30
N MET A 486 14.49 -3.16 -0.58
CA MET A 486 15.33 -2.31 0.25
C MET A 486 16.77 -2.82 0.26
N ARG A 487 17.75 -1.95 0.54
CA ARG A 487 19.12 -2.38 0.77
C ARG A 487 19.26 -3.06 2.13
N GLY A 488 18.62 -2.52 3.16
CA GLY A 488 18.73 -3.04 4.51
C GLY A 488 17.92 -2.26 5.54
N VAL A 489 18.16 -2.61 6.81
CA VAL A 489 17.51 -2.02 7.98
C VAL A 489 18.56 -1.34 8.84
N ILE A 490 18.24 -0.16 9.36
CA ILE A 490 18.90 0.41 10.54
C ILE A 490 17.96 0.34 11.75
N TRP A 491 18.45 -0.15 12.87
CA TRP A 491 17.64 -0.42 14.06
C TRP A 491 18.20 0.22 15.33
N TYR A 492 17.39 0.98 16.06
CA TYR A 492 17.80 1.54 17.36
C TYR A 492 16.71 1.35 18.42
N GLN A 493 16.88 0.27 19.18
CA GLN A 493 16.02 -0.13 20.29
C GLN A 493 16.75 -1.07 21.24
N GLY A 494 16.29 -1.09 22.49
CA GLY A 494 16.66 -2.08 23.50
C GLY A 494 16.29 -1.62 24.92
N GLU A 495 16.17 -0.31 25.12
CA GLU A 495 15.98 0.31 26.43
C GLU A 495 14.70 -0.18 27.12
N ARG A 496 13.63 -0.45 26.36
CA ARG A 496 12.41 -1.00 26.94
C ARG A 496 12.57 -2.45 27.43
N ASN A 497 13.43 -3.23 26.80
CA ASN A 497 13.67 -4.64 27.10
C ASN A 497 14.71 -4.85 28.23
N THR A 498 15.33 -3.79 28.74
CA THR A 498 16.20 -3.83 29.94
C THR A 498 15.50 -4.38 31.19
N ARG A 499 14.17 -4.45 31.20
CA ARG A 499 13.40 -5.10 32.27
C ARG A 499 13.52 -6.62 32.27
N GLN A 500 13.93 -7.20 31.14
CA GLN A 500 14.04 -8.65 30.89
C GLN A 500 15.20 -8.93 29.91
N PRO A 501 16.43 -8.57 30.27
CA PRO A 501 17.53 -8.48 29.32
C PRO A 501 17.94 -9.86 28.76
N LEU A 502 17.80 -10.94 29.53
CA LEU A 502 18.12 -12.30 29.08
C LEU A 502 17.20 -12.81 27.96
N HIS A 503 15.94 -12.35 27.92
CA HIS A 503 15.02 -12.70 26.83
C HIS A 503 15.31 -11.91 25.55
N TYR A 504 15.88 -10.71 25.70
CA TYR A 504 16.12 -9.80 24.60
C TYR A 504 17.09 -10.39 23.56
N GLU A 505 18.13 -11.10 23.99
CA GLU A 505 19.12 -11.71 23.09
C GLU A 505 18.46 -12.64 22.07
N ARG A 506 17.66 -13.59 22.54
CA ARG A 506 16.91 -14.51 21.68
C ARG A 506 15.92 -13.75 20.80
N LEU A 507 15.12 -12.85 21.40
CA LEU A 507 14.07 -12.12 20.69
C LEU A 507 14.62 -11.22 19.58
N PHE A 508 15.76 -10.59 19.79
CA PHE A 508 16.34 -9.69 18.82
C PHE A 508 16.86 -10.47 17.59
N LYS A 509 17.59 -11.58 17.81
CA LYS A 509 17.98 -12.50 16.72
C LYS A 509 16.76 -13.07 15.99
N LEU A 510 15.72 -13.46 16.74
CA LEU A 510 14.46 -13.96 16.19
C LEU A 510 13.75 -12.93 15.32
N GLN A 511 13.69 -11.67 15.74
CA GLN A 511 13.13 -10.57 14.96
C GLN A 511 13.87 -10.40 13.63
N ILE A 512 15.20 -10.30 13.65
CA ILE A 512 16.04 -10.10 12.46
C ILE A 512 15.76 -11.21 11.43
N ASN A 513 15.87 -12.47 11.86
CA ASN A 513 15.62 -13.63 10.99
C ASN A 513 14.18 -13.66 10.47
N THR A 514 13.23 -13.25 11.30
CA THR A 514 11.83 -13.17 10.89
C THR A 514 11.63 -12.12 9.80
N TRP A 515 12.20 -10.93 9.94
CA TRP A 515 12.07 -9.86 8.94
C TRP A 515 12.69 -10.29 7.61
N ARG A 516 13.88 -10.90 7.64
CA ARG A 516 14.52 -11.51 6.46
C ARG A 516 13.62 -12.51 5.75
N LYS A 517 13.04 -13.44 6.52
CA LYS A 517 12.09 -14.44 6.00
C LYS A 517 10.83 -13.80 5.40
N ARG A 518 10.31 -12.73 6.00
CA ARG A 518 9.08 -12.05 5.52
C ARG A 518 9.30 -11.27 4.23
N TRP A 519 10.42 -10.56 4.12
CA TRP A 519 10.80 -9.87 2.89
C TRP A 519 11.18 -10.84 1.79
N ASN A 520 11.75 -11.99 2.14
CA ASN A 520 12.25 -12.99 1.20
C ASN A 520 13.25 -12.38 0.20
N GLN A 521 14.19 -11.58 0.72
CA GLN A 521 15.22 -10.86 -0.04
C GLN A 521 16.63 -11.22 0.48
N GLY A 522 16.82 -12.50 0.83
CA GLY A 522 18.06 -13.01 1.43
C GLY A 522 18.37 -12.40 2.81
N ASP A 523 19.64 -12.51 3.20
CA ASP A 523 20.17 -11.91 4.43
C ASP A 523 20.52 -10.43 4.22
N PHE A 524 19.52 -9.59 3.95
CA PHE A 524 19.76 -8.16 3.80
C PHE A 524 20.47 -7.59 5.05
N PRO A 525 21.37 -6.59 4.86
CA PRO A 525 22.05 -5.88 5.93
C PRO A 525 21.11 -5.42 7.06
N PHE A 526 21.43 -5.82 8.29
CA PHE A 526 20.74 -5.38 9.49
C PHE A 526 21.73 -4.68 10.41
N LEU A 527 21.78 -3.36 10.32
CA LEU A 527 22.68 -2.53 11.11
C LEU A 527 21.93 -2.01 12.33
N PHE A 528 22.54 -2.03 13.50
CA PHE A 528 21.86 -1.60 14.72
C PHE A 528 22.76 -0.82 15.65
N VAL A 529 22.15 -0.10 16.58
CA VAL A 529 22.84 0.77 17.52
C VAL A 529 22.85 0.14 18.90
N GLN A 530 24.05 -0.07 19.46
CA GLN A 530 24.19 -0.53 20.84
C GLN A 530 23.68 0.55 21.80
N LEU A 531 23.07 0.18 22.93
CA LEU A 531 22.59 1.15 23.90
C LEU A 531 23.72 2.05 24.41
N ALA A 532 23.48 3.36 24.45
CA ALA A 532 24.41 4.34 24.98
C ALA A 532 24.49 4.27 26.51
N ASN A 533 25.43 5.00 27.13
CA ASN A 533 25.47 5.18 28.59
C ASN A 533 24.23 5.91 29.11
N PHE A 534 23.71 5.44 30.25
CA PHE A 534 22.57 6.06 30.93
C PHE A 534 22.57 5.72 32.42
N GLN A 535 22.00 6.61 33.25
CA GLN A 535 21.94 6.53 34.73
C GLN A 535 23.25 6.93 35.44
N ARG A 536 23.22 6.88 36.78
CA ARG A 536 24.38 7.18 37.62
C ARG A 536 25.49 6.15 37.40
N ARG A 537 26.75 6.59 37.54
CA ARG A 537 27.88 5.67 37.61
C ARG A 537 27.88 4.94 38.95
N HIS A 538 28.43 3.73 38.95
CA HIS A 538 28.69 2.96 40.16
C HIS A 538 30.18 2.97 40.46
N GLU A 539 30.54 3.06 41.74
CA GLU A 539 31.93 3.10 42.19
C GLU A 539 32.62 1.73 42.11
N SER A 540 31.84 0.64 42.23
CA SER A 540 32.32 -0.74 42.12
C SER A 540 31.71 -1.42 40.89
N PRO A 541 32.33 -2.51 40.37
CA PRO A 541 31.70 -3.34 39.36
C PRO A 541 30.36 -3.88 39.85
N THR A 542 29.32 -3.80 39.02
CA THR A 542 27.98 -4.27 39.38
C THR A 542 27.35 -5.07 38.24
N ASN A 543 26.34 -5.87 38.60
CA ASN A 543 25.45 -6.43 37.59
C ASN A 543 24.53 -5.32 37.05
N SER A 544 24.38 -5.29 35.73
CA SER A 544 23.60 -4.25 35.04
C SER A 544 22.72 -4.88 33.96
N ALA A 545 21.41 -4.71 34.11
CA ALA A 545 20.45 -5.16 33.10
C ALA A 545 20.65 -4.42 31.76
N TRP A 546 21.15 -3.18 31.81
CA TRP A 546 21.50 -2.40 30.63
C TRP A 546 22.73 -2.97 29.91
N ALA A 547 23.78 -3.33 30.64
CA ALA A 547 24.95 -4.02 30.10
C ALA A 547 24.59 -5.38 29.49
N TRP A 548 23.67 -6.12 30.11
CA TRP A 548 23.14 -7.35 29.53
C TRP A 548 22.45 -7.11 28.17
N VAL A 549 21.65 -6.04 28.01
CA VAL A 549 21.09 -5.69 26.70
C VAL A 549 22.20 -5.31 25.71
N ARG A 550 23.24 -4.58 26.12
CA ARG A 550 24.39 -4.31 25.25
C ARG A 550 25.11 -5.58 24.80
N GLY A 551 25.27 -6.55 25.71
CA GLY A 551 25.81 -7.88 25.41
C GLY A 551 24.93 -8.64 24.43
N ALA A 552 23.61 -8.63 24.62
CA ALA A 552 22.65 -9.22 23.70
C ALA A 552 22.69 -8.58 22.29
N GLN A 553 22.86 -7.26 22.21
CA GLN A 553 23.08 -6.55 20.95
C GLN A 553 24.39 -6.97 20.30
N ARG A 554 25.49 -7.08 21.06
CA ARG A 554 26.76 -7.63 20.55
C ARG A 554 26.59 -9.05 20.02
N GLY A 555 25.88 -9.92 20.74
CA GLY A 555 25.62 -11.30 20.34
C GLY A 555 24.86 -11.41 19.02
N ALA A 556 24.06 -10.40 18.64
CA ALA A 556 23.39 -10.37 17.34
C ALA A 556 24.35 -10.28 16.14
N LEU A 557 25.63 -9.93 16.36
CA LEU A 557 26.69 -9.95 15.35
C LEU A 557 27.03 -11.37 14.85
N GLU A 558 26.61 -12.42 15.55
CA GLU A 558 26.71 -13.80 15.08
C GLU A 558 25.85 -14.06 13.83
N LEU A 559 24.83 -13.24 13.57
CA LEU A 559 24.00 -13.36 12.38
C LEU A 559 24.73 -12.76 11.17
N PRO A 560 24.61 -13.37 9.97
CA PRO A 560 25.26 -12.87 8.77
C PRO A 560 24.74 -11.47 8.41
N ALA A 561 25.57 -10.67 7.73
CA ALA A 561 25.23 -9.32 7.27
C ALA A 561 24.64 -8.42 8.37
N THR A 562 25.21 -8.48 9.58
CA THR A 562 24.86 -7.58 10.68
C THR A 562 26.04 -6.69 11.06
N GLY A 563 25.73 -5.51 11.61
CA GLY A 563 26.74 -4.56 12.05
C GLY A 563 26.22 -3.72 13.22
N MET A 564 27.10 -3.38 14.16
CA MET A 564 26.71 -2.70 15.39
C MET A 564 27.46 -1.38 15.57
N ALA A 565 26.72 -0.27 15.56
CA ALA A 565 27.25 1.02 15.95
C ALA A 565 27.35 1.09 17.48
N VAL A 566 28.57 1.02 18.01
CA VAL A 566 28.84 1.22 19.44
C VAL A 566 28.59 2.68 19.80
N THR A 567 27.93 2.96 20.92
CA THR A 567 27.60 4.33 21.38
C THR A 567 27.88 4.57 22.86
N ILE A 568 28.73 3.73 23.45
CA ILE A 568 29.07 3.78 24.89
C ILE A 568 29.59 5.16 25.32
N ASP A 569 30.23 5.87 24.41
CA ASP A 569 30.89 7.15 24.57
C ASP A 569 29.98 8.37 24.30
N ILE A 570 28.76 8.16 23.80
CA ILE A 570 27.80 9.21 23.39
C ILE A 570 26.71 9.45 24.45
N GLY A 571 26.56 8.53 25.41
CA GLY A 571 25.47 8.56 26.39
C GLY A 571 25.49 9.73 27.36
N ASP A 572 24.37 9.92 28.06
CA ASP A 572 24.18 10.95 29.08
C ASP A 572 23.63 10.29 30.36
N ALA A 573 24.22 10.60 31.51
CA ALA A 573 23.83 10.02 32.79
C ALA A 573 22.39 10.36 33.20
N LYS A 574 21.89 11.52 32.78
CA LYS A 574 20.60 12.09 33.18
C LYS A 574 19.56 12.04 32.06
N ASP A 575 19.99 11.87 30.80
CA ASP A 575 19.10 11.79 29.65
C ASP A 575 19.31 10.49 28.87
N ILE A 576 18.24 9.70 28.75
CA ILE A 576 18.24 8.45 27.98
C ILE A 576 18.29 8.69 26.46
N HIS A 577 18.10 9.95 26.01
CA HIS A 577 18.08 10.38 24.62
C HIS A 577 19.30 11.26 24.28
N PRO A 578 20.52 10.69 24.14
CA PRO A 578 21.71 11.50 23.87
C PRO A 578 21.59 12.23 22.54
N ARG A 579 21.98 13.51 22.52
CA ARG A 579 21.72 14.44 21.40
C ARG A 579 22.72 14.35 20.25
N ASN A 580 23.91 13.77 20.45
CA ASN A 580 24.89 13.56 19.39
C ASN A 580 24.46 12.40 18.47
N LYS A 581 23.45 12.64 17.64
CA LYS A 581 22.95 11.67 16.65
C LYS A 581 23.79 11.65 15.39
N GLN A 582 24.61 12.69 15.16
CA GLN A 582 25.61 12.78 14.10
C GLN A 582 26.57 11.60 14.17
N ALA A 583 27.18 11.37 15.33
CA ALA A 583 28.12 10.27 15.52
C ALA A 583 27.45 8.90 15.35
N VAL A 584 26.20 8.75 15.80
CA VAL A 584 25.42 7.50 15.61
C VAL A 584 25.18 7.23 14.12
N GLY A 585 24.67 8.23 13.38
CA GLY A 585 24.43 8.11 11.93
C GLY A 585 25.71 7.85 11.15
N ARG A 586 26.81 8.55 11.48
CA ARG A 586 28.13 8.32 10.88
C ARG A 586 28.61 6.89 11.10
N ARG A 587 28.51 6.34 12.32
CA ARG A 587 28.95 4.97 12.63
C ARG A 587 28.14 3.92 11.86
N LEU A 588 26.82 4.11 11.76
CA LEU A 588 25.99 3.28 10.88
C LEU A 588 26.41 3.41 9.41
N GLY A 589 26.76 4.62 8.97
CA GLY A 589 27.22 4.87 7.61
C GLY A 589 28.55 4.18 7.28
N LEU A 590 29.50 4.17 8.22
CA LEU A 590 30.75 3.44 8.08
C LEU A 590 30.51 1.93 7.96
N LEU A 591 29.64 1.37 8.82
CA LEU A 591 29.24 -0.05 8.75
C LEU A 591 28.63 -0.38 7.39
N ALA A 592 27.73 0.46 6.87
CA ALA A 592 27.15 0.24 5.56
C ALA A 592 28.21 0.31 4.45
N ARG A 593 29.13 1.28 4.48
CA ARG A 593 30.21 1.40 3.49
C ARG A 593 31.09 0.15 3.45
N ARG A 594 31.52 -0.38 4.60
CA ARG A 594 32.32 -1.62 4.66
C ARG A 594 31.49 -2.85 4.31
N LEU A 595 30.43 -3.13 5.07
CA LEU A 595 29.68 -4.39 5.01
C LEU A 595 28.83 -4.55 3.75
N VAL A 596 28.35 -3.45 3.18
CA VAL A 596 27.39 -3.47 2.06
C VAL A 596 28.03 -3.09 0.74
N HIS A 597 28.99 -2.16 0.77
CA HIS A 597 29.61 -1.62 -0.43
C HIS A 597 31.09 -2.03 -0.60
N GLY A 598 31.65 -2.77 0.35
CA GLY A 598 33.02 -3.28 0.26
C GLY A 598 34.09 -2.19 0.30
N HIS A 599 33.76 -0.98 0.77
CA HIS A 599 34.72 0.11 0.87
C HIS A 599 35.75 -0.19 1.98
N GLU A 600 37.01 0.14 1.72
CA GLU A 600 38.09 0.07 2.71
C GLU A 600 37.97 1.23 3.70
N VAL A 601 37.24 1.01 4.78
CA VAL A 601 37.07 1.97 5.89
C VAL A 601 37.05 1.28 7.23
N VAL A 602 37.56 1.95 8.26
CA VAL A 602 37.42 1.51 9.65
C VAL A 602 36.01 1.86 10.13
N ASP A 603 35.20 0.84 10.44
CA ASP A 603 33.79 0.96 10.78
C ASP A 603 33.44 0.54 12.22
N ALA A 604 34.33 -0.19 12.88
CA ALA A 604 34.19 -0.64 14.25
C ALA A 604 35.40 -0.23 15.12
N GLY A 605 35.16 -0.10 16.42
CA GLY A 605 36.22 -0.02 17.43
C GLY A 605 36.76 -1.39 17.82
N PRO A 606 37.71 -1.45 18.78
CA PRO A 606 38.29 -2.70 19.23
C PRO A 606 37.22 -3.69 19.67
N THR A 607 37.25 -4.89 19.10
CA THR A 607 36.25 -5.93 19.34
C THR A 607 36.96 -7.18 19.81
N LEU A 608 36.65 -7.62 21.05
CA LEU A 608 37.26 -8.82 21.63
C LEU A 608 36.97 -10.05 20.75
N VAL A 609 38.01 -10.76 20.34
CA VAL A 609 37.91 -12.02 19.58
C VAL A 609 38.34 -13.23 20.40
N LYS A 610 39.29 -13.05 21.32
CA LYS A 610 39.85 -14.15 22.11
C LYS A 610 40.34 -13.65 23.46
N ASN A 611 40.31 -14.53 24.45
CA ASN A 611 40.97 -14.32 25.72
C ASN A 611 41.79 -15.57 26.11
N LYS A 612 42.84 -15.36 26.90
CA LYS A 612 43.69 -16.42 27.44
C LYS A 612 44.11 -16.06 28.85
N ILE A 613 43.98 -17.02 29.78
CA ILE A 613 44.57 -16.91 31.11
C ILE A 613 46.08 -17.16 31.00
N ASP A 614 46.88 -16.24 31.56
CA ASP A 614 48.34 -16.28 31.55
C ASP A 614 48.86 -15.96 32.96
N GLY A 615 49.00 -17.00 33.80
CA GLY A 615 49.30 -16.82 35.22
C GLY A 615 48.24 -15.97 35.93
N ALA A 616 48.68 -14.90 36.62
CA ALA A 616 47.81 -14.01 37.38
C ALA A 616 47.16 -12.88 36.55
N ARG A 617 47.13 -13.02 35.22
CA ARG A 617 46.51 -12.05 34.30
C ARG A 617 45.68 -12.75 33.23
N ILE A 618 44.75 -12.01 32.64
CA ILE A 618 44.02 -12.44 31.44
C ILE A 618 44.44 -11.54 30.28
N VAL A 619 44.93 -12.15 29.21
CA VAL A 619 45.29 -11.47 27.96
C VAL A 619 44.10 -11.53 27.00
N LEU A 620 43.72 -10.38 26.48
CA LEU A 620 42.58 -10.16 25.60
C LEU A 620 43.09 -9.76 24.21
N GLU A 621 42.62 -10.42 23.16
CA GLU A 621 42.98 -10.14 21.78
C GLU A 621 41.81 -9.47 21.06
N PHE A 622 42.10 -8.42 20.29
CA PHE A 622 41.08 -7.60 19.63
C PHE A 622 41.27 -7.55 18.11
N GLU A 623 40.17 -7.66 17.38
CA GLU A 623 40.08 -7.16 16.01
C GLU A 623 39.74 -5.66 16.00
N ASN A 624 40.03 -4.97 14.90
CA ASN A 624 39.90 -3.50 14.77
C ASN A 624 40.66 -2.75 15.90
N GLY A 625 41.72 -3.37 16.41
CA GLY A 625 42.54 -2.92 17.54
C GLY A 625 43.75 -2.06 17.14
N ASP A 626 43.90 -1.73 15.86
CA ASP A 626 45.06 -0.96 15.38
C ASP A 626 45.09 0.43 16.04
N GLY A 627 46.24 0.73 16.66
CA GLY A 627 46.47 1.95 17.43
C GLY A 627 45.49 2.12 18.60
N MET A 628 45.13 1.02 19.27
CA MET A 628 44.38 1.05 20.53
C MET A 628 45.00 2.04 21.53
N LYS A 629 44.15 2.84 22.15
CA LYS A 629 44.55 3.83 23.14
C LYS A 629 43.41 4.21 24.08
N PRO A 630 43.70 4.77 25.26
CA PRO A 630 42.74 5.54 26.00
C PRO A 630 42.32 6.77 25.18
N ARG A 631 41.01 7.03 25.11
CA ARG A 631 40.42 8.22 24.48
C ARG A 631 40.79 9.49 25.24
N GLU A 632 40.85 9.38 26.57
CA GLU A 632 41.17 10.43 27.52
C GLU A 632 42.04 9.82 28.63
N GLY A 633 43.05 10.57 29.08
CA GLY A 633 44.04 10.15 30.08
C GLY A 633 45.10 9.19 29.52
N ASP A 634 46.01 8.77 30.40
CA ASP A 634 47.18 7.94 30.03
C ASP A 634 46.99 6.44 30.35
N THR A 635 45.90 6.09 31.03
CA THR A 635 45.61 4.72 31.47
C THR A 635 44.24 4.25 31.01
N LEU A 636 44.11 2.93 30.79
CA LEU A 636 42.83 2.32 30.47
C LEU A 636 41.96 2.21 31.73
N VAL A 637 40.67 2.53 31.58
CA VAL A 637 39.66 2.37 32.64
C VAL A 637 38.47 1.55 32.16
N GLY A 638 37.75 0.94 33.10
CA GLY A 638 36.52 0.20 32.84
C GLY A 638 36.69 -1.31 32.71
N PHE A 639 37.88 -1.85 33.00
CA PHE A 639 38.13 -3.29 33.10
C PHE A 639 37.93 -3.78 34.53
N ALA A 640 37.18 -4.87 34.69
CA ALA A 640 37.02 -5.57 35.95
C ALA A 640 37.43 -7.04 35.78
N ILE A 641 38.07 -7.61 36.81
CA ILE A 641 38.56 -8.99 36.83
C ILE A 641 38.02 -9.73 38.05
N ALA A 642 37.74 -11.03 37.90
CA ALA A 642 37.25 -11.89 38.97
C ALA A 642 37.97 -13.24 38.98
N GLY A 643 38.08 -13.85 40.16
CA GLY A 643 38.46 -15.23 40.35
C GLY A 643 37.25 -16.17 40.32
N ALA A 644 37.44 -17.42 40.75
CA ALA A 644 36.37 -18.42 40.81
C ALA A 644 35.23 -18.07 41.77
N ASP A 645 35.47 -17.14 42.71
CA ASP A 645 34.49 -16.56 43.63
C ASP A 645 33.45 -15.65 42.94
N ARG A 646 33.71 -15.24 41.69
CA ARG A 646 32.86 -14.38 40.86
C ARG A 646 32.72 -12.94 41.37
N GLU A 647 33.60 -12.54 42.29
CA GLU A 647 33.62 -11.17 42.83
C GLU A 647 34.50 -10.29 41.93
N PHE A 648 33.86 -9.39 41.19
CA PHE A 648 34.56 -8.49 40.26
C PHE A 648 35.14 -7.28 40.99
N VAL A 649 36.44 -7.04 40.77
CA VAL A 649 37.14 -5.82 41.19
C VAL A 649 37.64 -5.06 39.98
N TRP A 650 37.73 -3.73 40.06
CA TRP A 650 38.37 -2.93 39.00
C TRP A 650 39.84 -3.35 38.86
N ALA A 651 40.32 -3.41 37.62
CA ALA A 651 41.61 -4.01 37.30
C ALA A 651 42.49 -3.06 36.47
N ASP A 652 43.80 -3.23 36.60
CA ASP A 652 44.76 -2.58 35.72
C ASP A 652 44.73 -3.26 34.35
N ALA A 653 44.72 -2.45 33.29
CA ALA A 653 44.75 -2.90 31.92
C ALA A 653 45.88 -2.22 31.15
N ARG A 654 46.71 -3.00 30.45
CA ARG A 654 47.86 -2.51 29.67
C ARG A 654 47.76 -2.99 28.22
N ILE A 655 47.96 -2.07 27.30
CA ILE A 655 47.95 -2.33 25.85
C ILE A 655 49.31 -2.87 25.44
N ASP A 656 49.31 -3.94 24.64
CA ASP A 656 50.48 -4.48 23.97
C ASP A 656 50.10 -4.90 22.55
N GLY A 657 50.39 -4.03 21.57
CA GLY A 657 49.95 -4.17 20.18
C GLY A 657 48.42 -4.25 20.06
N SER A 658 47.94 -5.36 19.51
CA SER A 658 46.50 -5.68 19.38
C SER A 658 45.92 -6.40 20.59
N THR A 659 46.67 -6.52 21.69
CA THR A 659 46.24 -7.21 22.91
C THR A 659 46.17 -6.27 24.11
N ILE A 660 45.39 -6.67 25.11
CA ILE A 660 45.33 -6.01 26.41
C ILE A 660 45.50 -7.06 27.51
N SER A 661 46.48 -6.86 28.38
CA SER A 661 46.62 -7.67 29.60
C SER A 661 45.88 -7.01 30.76
N VAL A 662 45.03 -7.78 31.45
CA VAL A 662 44.23 -7.33 32.60
C VAL A 662 44.63 -8.10 33.86
N SER A 663 44.89 -7.40 34.95
CA SER A 663 45.32 -8.01 36.22
C SER A 663 44.92 -7.17 37.44
N HIS A 664 44.84 -7.80 38.60
CA HIS A 664 44.67 -7.11 39.88
C HIS A 664 45.47 -7.80 41.00
N PRO A 665 46.18 -7.07 41.88
CA PRO A 665 47.05 -7.69 42.89
C PRO A 665 46.37 -8.71 43.81
N ALA A 666 45.07 -8.51 44.10
CA ALA A 666 44.28 -9.38 44.95
C ALA A 666 43.69 -10.61 44.23
N VAL A 667 43.72 -10.68 42.88
CA VAL A 667 43.15 -11.79 42.11
C VAL A 667 44.30 -12.61 41.52
N LYS A 668 44.70 -13.69 42.21
CA LYS A 668 45.85 -14.53 41.81
C LYS A 668 45.51 -15.54 40.72
N ASP A 669 44.29 -16.06 40.74
CA ASP A 669 43.78 -17.07 39.81
C ASP A 669 42.57 -16.49 39.05
N PRO A 670 42.79 -15.56 38.10
CA PRO A 670 41.70 -14.91 37.41
C PRO A 670 41.01 -15.88 36.43
N VAL A 671 39.68 -15.82 36.37
CA VAL A 671 38.88 -16.65 35.48
C VAL A 671 38.00 -15.84 34.52
N ALA A 672 37.74 -14.56 34.84
CA ALA A 672 36.86 -13.73 34.04
C ALA A 672 37.28 -12.26 34.01
N VAL A 673 37.06 -11.61 32.85
CA VAL A 673 37.16 -10.17 32.66
C VAL A 673 35.85 -9.61 32.11
N ARG A 674 35.48 -8.43 32.56
CA ARG A 674 34.42 -7.59 32.00
C ARG A 674 34.97 -6.22 31.62
N TYR A 675 34.54 -5.68 30.49
CA TYR A 675 34.85 -4.31 30.08
C TYR A 675 33.57 -3.51 29.91
N ALA A 676 33.53 -2.33 30.54
CA ALA A 676 32.42 -1.38 30.45
C ALA A 676 31.04 -2.01 30.79
N TRP A 677 31.01 -2.96 31.73
CA TRP A 677 29.83 -3.75 32.07
C TRP A 677 29.01 -3.11 33.21
N ALA A 678 28.40 -1.96 32.93
CA ALA A 678 27.50 -1.25 33.85
C ALA A 678 26.47 -0.41 33.07
N ASP A 679 25.51 0.22 33.75
CA ASP A 679 24.53 1.11 33.08
C ASP A 679 25.24 2.34 32.45
N ASN A 680 26.13 2.96 33.22
CA ASN A 680 26.99 4.08 32.82
C ASN A 680 28.43 3.85 33.33
N PRO A 681 29.23 3.00 32.67
CA PRO A 681 30.62 2.74 33.05
C PRO A 681 31.51 3.96 32.79
N ALA A 682 32.56 4.10 33.60
CA ALA A 682 33.76 4.82 33.16
C ALA A 682 34.52 3.89 32.19
N CYS A 683 34.76 4.36 30.97
CA CYS A 683 35.45 3.58 29.94
C CYS A 683 36.07 4.50 28.88
N ASN A 684 37.23 4.13 28.35
CA ASN A 684 37.97 4.98 27.41
C ASN A 684 38.69 4.23 26.28
N LEU A 685 38.56 2.91 26.11
CA LEU A 685 39.25 2.21 25.02
C LEU A 685 38.68 2.58 23.64
N VAL A 686 39.53 3.11 22.77
CA VAL A 686 39.26 3.40 21.35
C VAL A 686 40.40 2.86 20.47
N ASN A 687 40.17 2.74 19.16
CA ASN A 687 41.25 2.51 18.19
C ASN A 687 41.82 3.82 17.62
N ALA A 688 42.76 3.73 16.67
CA ALA A 688 43.38 4.88 16.00
C ALA A 688 42.34 5.81 15.34
N ALA A 689 41.25 5.25 14.81
CA ALA A 689 40.16 5.99 14.19
C ALA A 689 39.20 6.67 15.20
N GLY A 690 39.46 6.51 16.51
CA GLY A 690 38.64 7.06 17.59
C GLY A 690 37.30 6.34 17.78
N LEU A 691 37.14 5.12 17.24
CA LEU A 691 35.93 4.33 17.45
C LEU A 691 36.02 3.54 18.77
N PRO A 692 35.00 3.61 19.64
CA PRO A 692 35.05 2.99 20.96
C PRO A 692 34.90 1.47 20.91
N ALA A 693 35.60 0.79 21.81
CA ALA A 693 35.39 -0.63 22.04
C ALA A 693 33.98 -0.89 22.59
N SER A 694 33.35 -1.95 22.11
CA SER A 694 32.05 -2.39 22.63
C SER A 694 32.22 -3.07 24.00
N PRO A 695 31.33 -2.84 24.99
CA PRO A 695 31.32 -3.63 26.22
C PRO A 695 31.27 -5.13 25.97
N PHE A 696 31.96 -5.88 26.81
CA PHE A 696 32.02 -7.34 26.72
C PHE A 696 32.25 -7.98 28.09
N ARG A 697 32.10 -9.29 28.11
CA ARG A 697 32.45 -10.18 29.21
C ARG A 697 33.09 -11.45 28.66
N THR A 698 33.94 -12.11 29.45
CA THR A 698 34.51 -13.43 29.12
C THR A 698 33.84 -14.57 29.87
N ASP A 699 33.00 -14.28 30.87
CA ASP A 699 32.22 -15.26 31.62
C ASP A 699 30.88 -15.64 30.94
N ASP A 700 30.38 -16.82 31.27
CA ASP A 700 29.05 -17.31 30.89
C ASP A 700 28.03 -17.25 32.05
N TRP A 701 28.41 -16.66 33.19
CA TRP A 701 27.64 -16.65 34.43
C TRP A 701 26.32 -15.86 34.28
N LYS A 702 25.22 -16.35 34.86
CA LYS A 702 23.90 -15.71 34.76
C LYS A 702 23.54 -14.91 36.00
#